data_AF-A0A2D5Y0M5-F1
#
_entry.id   AF-A0A2D5Y0M5-F1
#
_cell.length_a   1.000
_cell.length_b   1.000
_cell.length_c   1.000
_cell.angle_alpha   90.00
_cell.angle_beta   90.00
_cell.angle_gamma   90.00
#
_symmetry.space_group_name_H-M   'P 1'
#
loop_
_entity.id
_entity.type
_entity.pdbx_description
1 polymer ?
#
loop_
_entity_poly.entity_id
_entity_poly.type
_entity_poly.pdbx_seq_one_letter_code
_entity_poly.pdbx_strand_id
1 'polypeptide(L)'
;MSPDSEYITSTLEEYFERRAELLRDIDYKIVRKAWFTLSHLLLNESGTIADMGCDDGIMTFCMAALAPNIRFVGIDKSKRQINKAKELYEDKVHNLEFINADISTPFAKEGTYDAVINSYILHEVFSASRYSEKIVKDTLNNHFKMLKDGGTLFIRDFARPPPEEYVLLEMPDISSNADTLSEMSETDLLLWFSEHARPRQDAGCGGFFLEELPPRFPRTRLFRLPYKWAYEFLMRKDDREKWDKQLPLEYTFFTEREFRKELRGLGARVQYSAPYWDEDLIEDRFEGSFRMYNNEGKPLGYPPTSYIAVALKMKERQSLLIGERRPSRTEDSSIRITAMRNENNGEITDVISRDFTPSEILPYHVNDEGRLKVYLHDGIPRGVANTVPRNGENIDGKRWSGHMTEALSVDSKIIAEMTPNDIKDTVKFARDFIGLKPRNNALLVHGPDYYPAPDYIDERIKTYFLDVERSAKPVKPKNMVNKTERFNAKGEVREFDAQQVLNAIAVGLLPNARLELQILSLFEHLNIKPESWTHKDINVQTQKINKRAETKGLLEKIHEKDSRFKEVKGTTGQLRTVHSIFVEEGQSHGSTTGLSSDNMDFVVSDEKTINTAVVIPLTKGLKDDLHAGILVDYLPVPQRHEGNGLTMHAPSFNIPPEITNLKQMKRFIADKFSLKPENVIKLGESYFSHIGLTQHRIYPFAVAAPPQAFGPSKTEFIPFHQYRLLWSSLSKDTHFMVVLARAYQMLSNDIKNDYKMRVKEIVQERFSGKVADWSIPMTYAPPPGKNADAKVKTLEIDKTATALNKEKLEAATKKADLESHNQGNRENMPKQDSKAPAAQPAKHDERIANPTLASKTMKKLTGGHTPFHQKTMEQKKEDETKSLSDNTPPQAQQETVEQATAPKLETDTQLSDDFKEMDEIARVVEKTHPLDLHDPKPEKW
;
A
#
# COMPACT_ATOMS: atom_id res chain seq x y z
N MET A 1 -12.68 -22.51 -33.62
CA MET A 1 -11.68 -22.37 -32.55
C MET A 1 -10.69 -21.33 -33.05
N SER A 2 -10.70 -20.12 -32.48
CA SER A 2 -9.71 -19.09 -32.82
C SER A 2 -8.41 -19.40 -32.06
N PRO A 3 -7.25 -18.90 -32.52
CA PRO A 3 -5.97 -19.06 -31.82
C PRO A 3 -5.95 -18.48 -30.40
N ASP A 4 -6.99 -17.74 -30.00
CA ASP A 4 -7.07 -17.06 -28.70
C ASP A 4 -7.38 -18.00 -27.52
N SER A 5 -7.88 -19.23 -27.77
CA SER A 5 -8.30 -20.13 -26.68
C SER A 5 -7.20 -21.01 -26.10
N GLU A 6 -6.06 -21.16 -26.77
CA GLU A 6 -4.94 -22.00 -26.28
C GLU A 6 -4.00 -21.24 -25.34
N TYR A 7 -3.97 -19.90 -25.40
CA TYR A 7 -3.02 -19.08 -24.63
C TYR A 7 -3.47 -18.74 -23.21
N ILE A 8 -4.76 -18.91 -22.88
CA ILE A 8 -5.38 -18.49 -21.60
C ILE A 8 -5.52 -19.69 -20.63
N THR A 9 -5.10 -20.89 -21.03
CA THR A 9 -5.24 -22.11 -20.22
C THR A 9 -3.91 -22.60 -19.62
N SER A 10 -2.94 -21.72 -19.41
CA SER A 10 -1.67 -22.11 -18.77
C SER A 10 -1.81 -22.12 -17.25
N THR A 11 -1.27 -23.15 -16.60
CA THR A 11 -1.13 -23.18 -15.14
C THR A 11 -0.23 -22.04 -14.65
N LEU A 12 -0.31 -21.69 -13.36
CA LEU A 12 0.55 -20.66 -12.76
C LEU A 12 2.05 -20.97 -12.93
N GLU A 13 2.42 -22.25 -12.92
CA GLU A 13 3.80 -22.73 -13.13
C GLU A 13 4.27 -22.46 -14.56
N GLU A 14 3.48 -22.86 -15.56
CA GLU A 14 3.76 -22.58 -16.97
C GLU A 14 3.87 -21.07 -17.26
N TYR A 15 3.01 -20.26 -16.63
CA TYR A 15 3.12 -18.80 -16.70
C TYR A 15 4.48 -18.31 -16.19
N PHE A 16 4.95 -18.81 -15.05
CA PHE A 16 6.23 -18.40 -14.49
C PHE A 16 7.43 -18.82 -15.33
N GLU A 17 7.42 -20.05 -15.86
CA GLU A 17 8.46 -20.55 -16.75
C GLU A 17 8.53 -19.72 -18.04
N ARG A 18 7.38 -19.49 -18.68
CA ARG A 18 7.30 -18.70 -19.91
C ARG A 18 7.75 -17.26 -19.68
N ARG A 19 7.32 -16.64 -18.58
CA ARG A 19 7.73 -15.28 -18.24
C ARG A 19 9.24 -15.20 -17.97
N ALA A 20 9.81 -16.19 -17.28
CA ALA A 20 11.26 -16.25 -17.06
C ALA A 20 12.03 -16.36 -18.38
N GLU A 21 11.54 -17.16 -19.32
CA GLU A 21 12.12 -17.27 -20.66
C GLU A 21 12.07 -15.93 -21.42
N LEU A 22 10.90 -15.28 -21.44
CA LEU A 22 10.69 -14.00 -22.15
C LEU A 22 11.59 -12.87 -21.62
N LEU A 23 11.87 -12.87 -20.31
CA LEU A 23 12.60 -11.81 -19.63
C LEU A 23 14.07 -12.13 -19.38
N ARG A 24 14.54 -13.33 -19.75
CA ARG A 24 15.89 -13.83 -19.42
C ARG A 24 17.01 -12.89 -19.87
N ASP A 25 16.88 -12.33 -21.08
CA ASP A 25 17.93 -11.54 -21.73
C ASP A 25 17.68 -10.01 -21.58
N ILE A 26 16.72 -9.63 -20.72
CA ILE A 26 16.41 -8.24 -20.42
C ILE A 26 17.09 -7.83 -19.12
N ASP A 27 17.70 -6.64 -19.08
CA ASP A 27 18.25 -6.08 -17.84
C ASP A 27 17.18 -6.02 -16.75
N TYR A 28 17.47 -6.66 -15.61
CA TYR A 28 16.59 -6.68 -14.44
C TYR A 28 16.14 -5.28 -13.99
N LYS A 29 16.98 -4.25 -14.15
CA LYS A 29 16.60 -2.85 -13.84
C LYS A 29 15.41 -2.39 -14.68
N ILE A 30 15.25 -2.87 -15.92
CA ILE A 30 14.10 -2.57 -16.79
C ILE A 30 12.87 -3.36 -16.32
N VAL A 31 13.03 -4.65 -16.03
CA VAL A 31 11.94 -5.50 -15.51
C VAL A 31 11.39 -4.94 -14.20
N ARG A 32 12.25 -4.51 -13.27
CA ARG A 32 11.84 -3.88 -12.01
C ARG A 32 11.10 -2.57 -12.24
N LYS A 33 11.51 -1.75 -13.22
CA LYS A 33 10.77 -0.54 -13.59
C LYS A 33 9.39 -0.87 -14.14
N ALA A 34 9.27 -1.90 -14.98
CA ALA A 34 8.00 -2.38 -15.52
C ALA A 34 7.07 -2.85 -14.39
N TRP A 35 7.57 -3.71 -13.51
CA TRP A 35 6.85 -4.12 -12.30
C TRP A 35 6.42 -2.91 -11.46
N PHE A 36 7.34 -1.98 -11.17
CA PHE A 36 7.05 -0.79 -10.37
C PHE A 36 5.92 0.06 -10.96
N THR A 37 5.88 0.19 -12.28
CA THR A 37 4.81 0.92 -12.99
C THR A 37 3.47 0.20 -12.86
N LEU A 38 3.45 -1.12 -13.09
CA LEU A 38 2.25 -1.95 -12.94
C LEU A 38 1.73 -2.00 -11.50
N SER A 39 2.62 -1.96 -10.50
CA SER A 39 2.26 -1.92 -9.08
C SER A 39 1.39 -0.71 -8.70
N HIS A 40 1.38 0.35 -9.52
CA HIS A 40 0.52 1.51 -9.31
C HIS A 40 -0.84 1.42 -10.03
N LEU A 41 -1.11 0.31 -10.72
CA LEU A 41 -2.29 0.12 -11.58
C LEU A 41 -3.13 -1.07 -11.09
N LEU A 42 -4.14 -0.78 -10.25
CA LEU A 42 -5.10 -1.77 -9.75
C LEU A 42 -6.28 -1.95 -10.73
N LEU A 43 -5.99 -2.46 -11.92
CA LEU A 43 -6.95 -2.63 -13.02
C LEU A 43 -7.68 -3.97 -12.94
N ASN A 44 -8.82 -4.05 -13.63
CA ASN A 44 -9.50 -5.33 -13.87
C ASN A 44 -8.71 -6.18 -14.88
N GLU A 45 -8.86 -7.50 -14.80
CA GLU A 45 -8.39 -8.42 -15.83
C GLU A 45 -9.05 -8.05 -17.17
N SER A 46 -8.31 -8.13 -18.29
CA SER A 46 -8.67 -7.64 -19.64
C SER A 46 -8.62 -6.13 -19.87
N GLY A 47 -8.08 -5.35 -18.94
CA GLY A 47 -7.83 -3.92 -19.16
C GLY A 47 -6.92 -3.64 -20.36
N THR A 48 -7.08 -2.49 -21.00
CA THR A 48 -6.18 -1.99 -22.06
C THR A 48 -5.39 -0.77 -21.58
N ILE A 49 -4.07 -0.84 -21.69
CA ILE A 49 -3.13 0.20 -21.24
C ILE A 49 -2.43 0.83 -22.46
N ALA A 50 -2.39 2.16 -22.50
CA ALA A 50 -1.57 2.92 -23.43
C ALA A 50 -0.29 3.40 -22.75
N ASP A 51 0.86 3.07 -23.33
CA ASP A 51 2.19 3.54 -22.89
C ASP A 51 2.67 4.68 -23.81
N MET A 52 2.62 5.90 -23.30
CA MET A 52 2.89 7.12 -24.08
C MET A 52 4.38 7.41 -24.11
N GLY A 53 4.97 7.46 -25.31
CA GLY A 53 6.42 7.59 -25.49
C GLY A 53 7.15 6.29 -25.19
N CYS A 54 6.72 5.19 -25.81
CA CYS A 54 7.26 3.85 -25.51
C CYS A 54 8.71 3.63 -25.98
N ASP A 55 9.30 4.60 -26.70
CA ASP A 55 10.64 4.53 -27.29
C ASP A 55 10.84 3.22 -28.09
N ASP A 56 11.83 2.40 -27.74
CA ASP A 56 12.11 1.14 -28.43
C ASP A 56 11.20 -0.03 -28.02
N GLY A 57 10.22 0.21 -27.13
CA GLY A 57 9.17 -0.73 -26.74
C GLY A 57 9.57 -1.76 -25.69
N ILE A 58 10.82 -1.78 -25.21
CA ILE A 58 11.29 -2.80 -24.26
C ILE A 58 10.52 -2.78 -22.94
N MET A 59 10.21 -1.58 -22.44
CA MET A 59 9.45 -1.38 -21.20
C MET A 59 8.01 -1.88 -21.35
N THR A 60 7.35 -1.53 -22.46
CA THR A 60 6.00 -1.97 -22.78
C THR A 60 5.93 -3.50 -22.92
N PHE A 61 6.93 -4.11 -23.56
CA PHE A 61 7.08 -5.55 -23.65
C PHE A 61 7.23 -6.23 -22.28
N CYS A 62 8.08 -5.69 -21.40
CA CYS A 62 8.22 -6.23 -20.05
C CYS A 62 6.91 -6.16 -19.26
N MET A 63 6.16 -5.06 -19.39
CA MET A 63 4.84 -4.95 -18.76
C MET A 63 3.85 -5.98 -19.32
N ALA A 64 3.84 -6.20 -20.64
CA ALA A 64 3.01 -7.22 -21.28
C ALA A 64 3.34 -8.65 -20.82
N ALA A 65 4.63 -8.96 -20.64
CA ALA A 65 5.08 -10.26 -20.12
C ALA A 65 4.75 -10.46 -18.62
N LEU A 66 4.76 -9.39 -17.82
CA LEU A 66 4.41 -9.41 -16.39
C LEU A 66 2.89 -9.47 -16.14
N ALA A 67 2.07 -9.06 -17.12
CA ALA A 67 0.61 -9.00 -17.01
C ALA A 67 -0.06 -9.55 -18.28
N PRO A 68 -0.04 -10.87 -18.52
CA PRO A 68 -0.53 -11.49 -19.75
C PRO A 68 -2.02 -11.23 -20.02
N ASN A 69 -2.81 -11.05 -18.96
CA ASN A 69 -4.25 -10.81 -19.06
C ASN A 69 -4.62 -9.33 -19.32
N ILE A 70 -3.63 -8.45 -19.55
CA ILE A 70 -3.82 -7.02 -19.83
C ILE A 70 -3.27 -6.73 -21.22
N ARG A 71 -4.00 -5.98 -22.04
CA ARG A 71 -3.54 -5.54 -23.36
C ARG A 71 -2.71 -4.27 -23.23
N PHE A 72 -1.56 -4.22 -23.91
CA PHE A 72 -0.67 -3.07 -23.95
C PHE A 72 -0.56 -2.49 -25.35
N VAL A 73 -0.57 -1.17 -25.44
CA VAL A 73 -0.39 -0.41 -26.67
C VAL A 73 0.74 0.59 -26.46
N GLY A 74 1.92 0.32 -27.03
CA GLY A 74 3.06 1.23 -27.01
C GLY A 74 2.94 2.28 -28.11
N ILE A 75 3.06 3.56 -27.75
CA ILE A 75 2.84 4.68 -28.67
C ILE A 75 4.05 5.59 -28.71
N ASP A 76 4.56 5.89 -29.91
CA ASP A 76 5.67 6.82 -30.10
C ASP A 76 5.56 7.56 -31.43
N LYS A 77 6.01 8.83 -31.46
CA LYS A 77 6.01 9.66 -32.67
C LYS A 77 7.06 9.21 -33.69
N SER A 78 8.10 8.50 -33.25
CA SER A 78 9.18 8.03 -34.10
C SER A 78 8.80 6.73 -34.81
N LYS A 79 8.50 6.83 -36.10
CA LYS A 79 8.23 5.67 -36.96
C LYS A 79 9.38 4.63 -36.93
N ARG A 80 10.62 5.11 -36.79
CA ARG A 80 11.80 4.23 -36.69
C ARG A 80 11.79 3.40 -35.40
N GLN A 81 11.50 4.03 -34.26
CA GLN A 81 11.46 3.33 -32.97
C GLN A 81 10.29 2.33 -32.93
N ILE A 82 9.11 2.72 -33.44
CA ILE A 82 7.96 1.82 -33.55
C ILE A 82 8.27 0.61 -34.42
N ASN A 83 8.81 0.80 -35.62
CA ASN A 83 9.16 -0.34 -36.48
C ASN A 83 10.15 -1.31 -35.80
N LYS A 84 11.13 -0.77 -35.06
CA LYS A 84 12.08 -1.58 -34.28
C LYS A 84 11.37 -2.33 -33.15
N ALA A 85 10.46 -1.68 -32.42
CA ALA A 85 9.69 -2.31 -31.35
C ALA A 85 8.82 -3.46 -31.86
N LYS A 86 8.18 -3.26 -33.02
CA LYS A 86 7.38 -4.29 -33.70
C LYS A 86 8.20 -5.53 -34.02
N GLU A 87 9.32 -5.34 -34.70
CA GLU A 87 10.24 -6.42 -35.09
C GLU A 87 10.79 -7.19 -33.87
N LEU A 88 11.08 -6.50 -32.77
CA LEU A 88 11.70 -7.11 -31.61
C LEU A 88 10.72 -7.79 -30.65
N TYR A 89 9.48 -7.32 -30.54
CA TYR A 89 8.61 -7.65 -29.41
C TYR A 89 7.16 -7.98 -29.74
N GLU A 90 6.57 -7.43 -30.82
CA GLU A 90 5.11 -7.54 -31.06
C GLU A 90 4.65 -9.00 -31.22
N ASP A 91 5.44 -9.85 -31.88
CA ASP A 91 5.11 -11.27 -32.07
C ASP A 91 5.55 -12.18 -30.91
N LYS A 92 6.21 -11.64 -29.86
CA LYS A 92 6.70 -12.46 -28.72
C LYS A 92 5.62 -12.73 -27.67
N VAL A 93 4.63 -11.85 -27.59
CA VAL A 93 3.50 -11.92 -26.63
C VAL A 93 2.22 -11.48 -27.33
N HIS A 94 1.10 -12.14 -27.04
CA HIS A 94 -0.17 -11.92 -27.76
C HIS A 94 -0.91 -10.64 -27.38
N ASN A 95 -0.55 -10.03 -26.25
CA ASN A 95 -1.23 -8.91 -25.62
C ASN A 95 -0.55 -7.55 -25.86
N LEU A 96 0.29 -7.43 -26.90
CA LEU A 96 1.09 -6.23 -27.18
C LEU A 96 0.87 -5.71 -28.60
N GLU A 97 0.74 -4.40 -28.75
CA GLU A 97 0.67 -3.71 -30.04
C GLU A 97 1.52 -2.43 -29.98
N PHE A 98 2.10 -2.02 -31.11
CA PHE A 98 2.76 -0.72 -31.24
C PHE A 98 2.13 0.18 -32.31
N ILE A 99 1.96 1.46 -31.99
CA ILE A 99 1.31 2.45 -32.86
C ILE A 99 2.18 3.69 -33.01
N ASN A 100 2.32 4.19 -34.24
CA ASN A 100 2.99 5.46 -34.51
C ASN A 100 2.00 6.63 -34.43
N ALA A 101 2.14 7.49 -33.42
CA ALA A 101 1.30 8.67 -33.23
C ALA A 101 2.01 9.76 -32.41
N ASP A 102 1.58 11.01 -32.56
CA ASP A 102 2.01 12.12 -31.70
C ASP A 102 1.06 12.25 -30.49
N ILE A 103 1.56 11.86 -29.32
CA ILE A 103 0.82 11.86 -28.05
C ILE A 103 0.36 13.26 -27.62
N SER A 104 0.99 14.34 -28.12
CA SER A 104 0.56 15.71 -27.81
C SER A 104 -0.73 16.11 -28.52
N THR A 105 -1.19 15.29 -29.46
CA THR A 105 -2.40 15.52 -30.26
C THR A 105 -3.41 14.37 -30.09
N PRO A 106 -4.71 14.60 -30.32
CA PRO A 106 -5.69 13.51 -30.29
C PRO A 106 -5.44 12.47 -31.39
N PHE A 107 -5.19 11.21 -31.00
CA PHE A 107 -4.99 10.09 -31.95
C PHE A 107 -5.90 8.87 -31.68
N ALA A 108 -6.56 8.81 -30.53
CA ALA A 108 -7.48 7.75 -30.14
C ALA A 108 -8.85 8.34 -29.76
N LYS A 109 -9.88 7.49 -29.78
CA LYS A 109 -11.24 7.88 -29.37
C LYS A 109 -11.29 8.11 -27.85
N GLU A 110 -12.22 8.96 -27.41
CA GLU A 110 -12.49 9.12 -25.98
C GLU A 110 -12.96 7.79 -25.36
N GLY A 111 -12.56 7.48 -24.13
CA GLY A 111 -12.96 6.26 -23.44
C GLY A 111 -12.38 4.95 -24.01
N THR A 112 -11.22 5.00 -24.66
CA THR A 112 -10.56 3.82 -25.24
C THR A 112 -9.83 2.98 -24.19
N TYR A 113 -9.07 3.62 -23.29
CA TYR A 113 -8.12 2.93 -22.42
C TYR A 113 -8.59 2.83 -20.96
N ASP A 114 -8.24 1.73 -20.29
CA ASP A 114 -8.42 1.54 -18.84
C ASP A 114 -7.29 2.21 -18.06
N ALA A 115 -6.09 2.29 -18.65
CA ALA A 115 -5.03 3.14 -18.13
C ALA A 115 -4.20 3.81 -19.22
N VAL A 116 -3.62 4.95 -18.87
CA VAL A 116 -2.64 5.68 -19.68
C VAL A 116 -1.41 5.92 -18.81
N ILE A 117 -0.24 5.53 -19.31
CA ILE A 117 1.05 5.69 -18.65
C ILE A 117 1.79 6.84 -19.34
N ASN A 118 2.23 7.82 -18.55
CA ASN A 118 3.20 8.83 -18.95
C ASN A 118 4.42 8.67 -18.04
N SER A 119 5.44 7.95 -18.51
CA SER A 119 6.66 7.70 -17.75
C SER A 119 7.83 8.41 -18.43
N TYR A 120 8.35 9.45 -17.78
CA TYR A 120 9.46 10.28 -18.25
C TYR A 120 9.27 10.83 -19.67
N ILE A 121 8.06 11.28 -20.01
CA ILE A 121 7.72 11.74 -21.35
C ILE A 121 7.13 13.17 -21.40
N LEU A 122 6.52 13.65 -20.32
CA LEU A 122 5.86 14.96 -20.34
C LEU A 122 6.88 16.10 -20.39
N HIS A 123 8.05 15.91 -19.77
CA HIS A 123 9.15 16.88 -19.88
C HIS A 123 9.72 16.96 -21.31
N GLU A 124 9.66 15.88 -22.09
CA GLU A 124 10.01 15.93 -23.51
C GLU A 124 8.98 16.71 -24.32
N VAL A 125 7.68 16.51 -24.05
CA VAL A 125 6.60 17.30 -24.67
C VAL A 125 6.77 18.78 -24.35
N PHE A 126 7.07 19.10 -23.09
CA PHE A 126 7.37 20.46 -22.64
C PHE A 126 8.56 21.06 -23.41
N SER A 127 9.67 20.33 -23.48
CA SER A 127 10.91 20.80 -24.11
C SER A 127 10.78 20.93 -25.64
N ALA A 128 10.07 20.02 -26.29
CA ALA A 128 9.81 20.06 -27.73
C ALA A 128 8.86 21.22 -28.13
N SER A 129 7.97 21.63 -27.22
CA SER A 129 7.00 22.71 -27.43
C SER A 129 7.50 24.09 -27.03
N ARG A 130 8.82 24.32 -27.11
CA ARG A 130 9.49 25.56 -26.67
C ARG A 130 9.14 25.93 -25.22
N TYR A 131 9.14 24.94 -24.33
CA TYR A 131 8.91 25.10 -22.89
C TYR A 131 7.52 25.65 -22.55
N SER A 132 6.49 25.20 -23.28
CA SER A 132 5.11 25.65 -23.09
C SER A 132 4.33 24.74 -22.13
N GLU A 133 4.06 25.22 -20.92
CA GLU A 133 3.19 24.51 -19.97
C GLU A 133 1.78 24.27 -20.55
N LYS A 134 1.31 25.16 -21.43
CA LYS A 134 -0.01 25.02 -22.07
C LYS A 134 -0.12 23.73 -22.88
N ILE A 135 0.89 23.39 -23.67
CA ILE A 135 0.89 22.18 -24.50
C ILE A 135 0.88 20.92 -23.62
N VAL A 136 1.58 20.94 -22.49
CA VAL A 136 1.52 19.83 -21.52
C VAL A 136 0.12 19.69 -20.93
N LYS A 137 -0.54 20.80 -20.56
CA LYS A 137 -1.93 20.78 -20.06
C LYS A 137 -2.90 20.23 -21.11
N ASP A 138 -2.77 20.67 -22.36
CA ASP A 138 -3.58 20.17 -23.48
C ASP A 138 -3.34 18.68 -23.73
N THR A 139 -2.07 18.22 -23.64
CA THR A 139 -1.69 16.81 -23.73
C THR A 139 -2.33 15.98 -22.61
N LEU A 140 -2.22 16.43 -21.35
CA LEU A 140 -2.84 15.76 -20.20
C LEU A 140 -4.37 15.69 -20.35
N ASN A 141 -5.01 16.75 -20.83
CA ASN A 141 -6.45 16.77 -21.10
C ASN A 141 -6.82 15.73 -22.19
N ASN A 142 -6.04 15.63 -23.26
CA ASN A 142 -6.26 14.64 -24.32
C ASN A 142 -6.11 13.21 -23.78
N HIS A 143 -5.03 12.93 -23.04
CA HIS A 143 -4.80 11.62 -22.40
C HIS A 143 -5.93 11.26 -21.44
N PHE A 144 -6.40 12.23 -20.65
CA PHE A 144 -7.51 12.03 -19.72
C PHE A 144 -8.84 11.75 -20.42
N LYS A 145 -9.09 12.37 -21.58
CA LYS A 145 -10.27 12.05 -22.41
C LYS A 145 -10.25 10.63 -22.96
N MET A 146 -9.06 10.12 -23.32
CA MET A 146 -8.90 8.74 -23.80
C MET A 146 -9.19 7.67 -22.74
N LEU A 147 -9.17 8.03 -21.45
CA LEU A 147 -9.53 7.11 -20.37
C LEU A 147 -11.04 6.85 -20.34
N LYS A 148 -11.40 5.60 -20.05
CA LYS A 148 -12.76 5.22 -19.61
C LYS A 148 -13.07 5.87 -18.26
N ASP A 149 -14.36 5.96 -17.91
CA ASP A 149 -14.74 6.31 -16.55
C ASP A 149 -14.22 5.23 -15.57
N GLY A 150 -13.58 5.67 -14.48
CA GLY A 150 -12.83 4.79 -13.58
C GLY A 150 -11.41 4.45 -14.06
N GLY A 151 -11.04 4.84 -15.28
CA GLY A 151 -9.71 4.62 -15.84
C GLY A 151 -8.62 5.43 -15.12
N THR A 152 -7.37 4.96 -15.20
CA THR A 152 -6.24 5.49 -14.44
C THR A 152 -5.21 6.19 -15.33
N LEU A 153 -4.86 7.43 -14.99
CA LEU A 153 -3.69 8.12 -15.53
C LEU A 153 -2.53 7.94 -14.55
N PHE A 154 -1.47 7.25 -14.97
CA PHE A 154 -0.22 7.16 -14.25
C PHE A 154 0.78 8.15 -14.83
N ILE A 155 1.38 8.97 -13.97
CA ILE A 155 2.45 9.90 -14.32
C ILE A 155 3.64 9.58 -13.44
N ARG A 156 4.79 9.34 -14.07
CA ARG A 156 6.10 9.34 -13.42
C ARG A 156 6.99 10.30 -14.18
N ASP A 157 7.35 11.43 -13.58
CA ASP A 157 8.19 12.44 -14.24
C ASP A 157 8.98 13.25 -13.19
N PHE A 158 9.65 14.33 -13.57
CA PHE A 158 10.39 15.16 -12.63
C PHE A 158 9.54 16.32 -12.10
N ALA A 159 9.39 16.40 -10.78
CA ALA A 159 8.75 17.56 -10.15
C ALA A 159 9.77 18.68 -9.93
N ARG A 160 9.38 19.90 -10.30
CA ARG A 160 10.12 21.12 -9.98
C ARG A 160 10.18 21.28 -8.46
N PRO A 161 11.38 21.46 -7.87
CA PRO A 161 11.52 21.91 -6.49
C PRO A 161 10.77 23.25 -6.28
N PRO A 162 10.58 23.70 -5.03
CA PRO A 162 9.92 24.99 -4.79
C PRO A 162 10.58 26.11 -5.61
N PRO A 163 9.77 26.93 -6.32
CA PRO A 163 10.30 27.95 -7.21
C PRO A 163 11.04 29.04 -6.41
N GLU A 164 11.96 29.73 -7.08
CA GLU A 164 12.71 30.87 -6.52
C GLU A 164 13.68 30.53 -5.37
N GLU A 165 13.75 29.26 -4.95
CA GLU A 165 14.72 28.81 -3.95
C GLU A 165 16.12 28.60 -4.55
N TYR A 166 17.12 28.93 -3.76
CA TYR A 166 18.54 28.64 -4.04
C TYR A 166 19.04 27.55 -3.10
N VAL A 167 19.97 26.75 -3.59
CA VAL A 167 20.69 25.74 -2.81
C VAL A 167 22.18 25.98 -2.89
N LEU A 168 22.90 25.42 -1.92
CA LEU A 168 24.34 25.28 -1.98
C LEU A 168 24.66 23.83 -2.33
N LEU A 169 25.39 23.61 -3.42
CA LEU A 169 25.84 22.30 -3.89
C LEU A 169 27.36 22.21 -3.70
N GLU A 170 27.79 21.30 -2.85
CA GLU A 170 29.19 21.07 -2.53
C GLU A 170 29.66 19.75 -3.12
N MET A 171 30.72 19.78 -3.93
CA MET A 171 31.18 18.65 -4.73
C MET A 171 32.70 18.45 -4.57
N PRO A 172 33.21 17.21 -4.72
CA PRO A 172 34.65 16.94 -4.72
C PRO A 172 35.39 17.79 -5.76
N ASP A 173 36.52 18.36 -5.36
CA ASP A 173 37.42 19.09 -6.26
C ASP A 173 38.37 18.10 -6.94
N ILE A 174 37.94 17.58 -8.09
CA ILE A 174 38.71 16.65 -8.91
C ILE A 174 39.15 17.39 -10.16
N SER A 175 40.45 17.58 -10.35
CA SER A 175 41.00 18.22 -11.55
C SER A 175 40.63 17.43 -12.80
N SER A 176 40.12 18.10 -13.84
CA SER A 176 40.08 17.55 -15.19
C SER A 176 41.09 18.26 -16.10
N ASN A 177 41.76 17.50 -16.95
CA ASN A 177 42.71 18.00 -17.96
C ASN A 177 42.12 17.96 -19.37
N ALA A 178 40.79 18.03 -19.50
CA ALA A 178 40.10 17.69 -20.74
C ALA A 178 39.12 18.75 -21.21
N ASP A 179 39.17 19.04 -22.51
CA ASP A 179 38.29 20.00 -23.20
C ASP A 179 36.96 19.37 -23.67
N THR A 180 36.77 18.06 -23.48
CA THR A 180 35.58 17.32 -23.95
C THR A 180 34.58 17.06 -22.81
N LEU A 181 33.28 17.18 -23.10
CA LEU A 181 32.20 17.01 -22.10
C LEU A 181 32.20 15.65 -21.37
N SER A 182 32.66 14.61 -22.07
CA SER A 182 32.79 13.25 -21.54
C SER A 182 33.89 13.09 -20.50
N GLU A 183 34.89 13.98 -20.51
CA GLU A 183 36.09 13.89 -19.69
C GLU A 183 36.19 15.02 -18.65
N MET A 184 35.32 16.03 -18.73
CA MET A 184 35.21 17.09 -17.73
C MET A 184 34.85 16.55 -16.35
N SER A 185 35.48 17.12 -15.32
CA SER A 185 35.09 16.89 -13.93
C SER A 185 33.62 17.28 -13.72
N GLU A 186 32.96 16.74 -12.70
CA GLU A 186 31.57 17.14 -12.43
C GLU A 186 31.45 18.64 -12.11
N THR A 187 32.46 19.23 -11.47
CA THR A 187 32.45 20.67 -11.17
C THR A 187 32.66 21.54 -12.40
N ASP A 188 33.52 21.11 -13.34
CA ASP A 188 33.74 21.83 -14.61
C ASP A 188 32.54 21.65 -15.55
N LEU A 189 31.92 20.46 -15.54
CA LEU A 189 30.66 20.23 -16.24
C LEU A 189 29.54 21.12 -15.71
N LEU A 190 29.46 21.35 -14.39
CA LEU A 190 28.45 22.24 -13.81
C LEU A 190 28.64 23.69 -14.28
N LEU A 191 29.89 24.18 -14.27
CA LEU A 191 30.22 25.50 -14.83
C LEU A 191 29.81 25.60 -16.30
N TRP A 192 30.22 24.62 -17.10
CA TRP A 192 29.85 24.56 -18.51
C TRP A 192 28.33 24.53 -18.70
N PHE A 193 27.62 23.70 -17.93
CA PHE A 193 26.16 23.58 -18.01
C PHE A 193 25.46 24.88 -17.64
N SER A 194 26.00 25.66 -16.69
CA SER A 194 25.45 26.96 -16.32
C SER A 194 25.48 27.99 -17.45
N GLU A 195 26.39 27.86 -18.40
CA GLU A 195 26.48 28.75 -19.56
C GLU A 195 25.67 28.23 -20.76
N HIS A 196 25.50 26.91 -20.88
CA HIS A 196 25.00 26.24 -22.09
C HIS A 196 23.58 25.65 -21.97
N ALA A 197 22.96 25.66 -20.79
CA ALA A 197 21.59 25.18 -20.60
C ALA A 197 20.60 25.91 -21.52
N ARG A 198 19.57 25.20 -22.02
CA ARG A 198 18.58 25.71 -22.99
C ARG A 198 19.20 26.28 -24.28
N PRO A 199 19.97 25.48 -25.04
CA PRO A 199 20.65 25.93 -26.26
C PRO A 199 19.71 26.35 -27.40
N ARG A 200 18.41 26.05 -27.29
CA ARG A 200 17.38 26.39 -28.29
C ARG A 200 16.64 27.70 -28.01
N GLN A 201 16.96 28.39 -26.91
CA GLN A 201 16.44 29.74 -26.67
C GLN A 201 17.17 30.78 -27.51
N ASP A 202 16.62 31.99 -27.53
CA ASP A 202 17.25 33.13 -28.19
C ASP A 202 18.64 33.37 -27.61
N ALA A 203 19.57 33.85 -28.46
CA ALA A 203 20.95 34.07 -28.07
C ALA A 203 21.05 34.98 -26.83
N GLY A 204 21.79 34.55 -25.81
CA GLY A 204 21.92 35.26 -24.53
C GLY A 204 20.79 35.00 -23.52
N CYS A 205 19.78 34.20 -23.86
CA CYS A 205 18.72 33.77 -22.92
C CYS A 205 18.96 32.38 -22.33
N GLY A 206 19.94 31.63 -22.84
CA GLY A 206 20.39 30.36 -22.28
C GLY A 206 21.18 30.52 -20.97
N GLY A 207 21.43 29.40 -20.30
CA GLY A 207 22.18 29.33 -19.06
C GLY A 207 21.35 29.61 -17.79
N PHE A 208 22.03 29.68 -16.66
CA PHE A 208 21.45 29.99 -15.35
C PHE A 208 22.48 30.58 -14.38
N PHE A 209 22.00 31.23 -13.32
CA PHE A 209 22.86 31.78 -12.27
C PHE A 209 23.66 30.68 -11.57
N LEU A 210 24.98 30.85 -11.51
CA LEU A 210 25.90 30.02 -10.75
C LEU A 210 26.95 30.92 -10.11
N GLU A 211 27.15 30.77 -8.80
CA GLU A 211 28.15 31.50 -8.02
C GLU A 211 29.01 30.50 -7.26
N GLU A 212 30.33 30.54 -7.45
CA GLU A 212 31.26 29.75 -6.64
C GLU A 212 31.57 30.50 -5.33
N LEU A 213 31.44 29.77 -4.22
CA LEU A 213 31.66 30.28 -2.87
C LEU A 213 32.86 29.57 -2.22
N PRO A 214 33.44 30.14 -1.14
CA PRO A 214 34.46 29.45 -0.36
C PRO A 214 33.94 28.07 0.13
N PRO A 215 34.71 26.99 -0.07
CA PRO A 215 34.27 25.66 0.30
C PRO A 215 34.18 25.48 1.82
N ARG A 216 33.27 24.60 2.28
CA ARG A 216 33.09 24.29 3.70
C ARG A 216 34.04 23.19 4.14
N PHE A 217 34.43 22.30 3.22
CA PHE A 217 35.36 21.21 3.48
C PHE A 217 36.62 21.28 2.58
N PRO A 218 37.78 20.81 3.05
CA PRO A 218 38.97 20.70 2.22
C PRO A 218 38.74 19.82 0.98
N ARG A 219 39.37 20.18 -0.15
CA ARG A 219 39.29 19.44 -1.44
C ARG A 219 37.86 19.31 -1.98
N THR A 220 37.07 20.37 -1.81
CA THR A 220 35.73 20.48 -2.39
C THR A 220 35.54 21.86 -2.99
N ARG A 221 34.55 22.00 -3.87
CA ARG A 221 34.06 23.27 -4.43
C ARG A 221 32.60 23.45 -4.05
N LEU A 222 32.21 24.67 -3.71
CA LEU A 222 30.87 25.02 -3.26
C LEU A 222 30.22 25.99 -4.24
N PHE A 223 29.02 25.64 -4.70
CA PHE A 223 28.28 26.45 -5.66
C PHE A 223 26.92 26.85 -5.12
N ARG A 224 26.54 28.12 -5.31
CA ARG A 224 25.20 28.63 -5.07
C ARG A 224 24.47 28.79 -6.40
N LEU A 225 23.30 28.16 -6.51
CA LEU A 225 22.51 28.12 -7.75
C LEU A 225 21.01 27.90 -7.46
N PRO A 226 20.10 28.22 -8.39
CA PRO A 226 18.69 27.91 -8.23
C PRO A 226 18.46 26.41 -8.06
N TYR A 227 17.60 26.02 -7.10
CA TYR A 227 17.38 24.62 -6.74
C TYR A 227 16.96 23.76 -7.93
N LYS A 228 16.11 24.32 -8.79
CA LYS A 228 15.73 23.71 -10.06
C LYS A 228 16.95 23.19 -10.86
N TRP A 229 17.95 24.05 -11.09
CA TRP A 229 19.09 23.71 -11.95
C TRP A 229 20.06 22.76 -11.28
N ALA A 230 20.23 22.85 -9.96
CA ALA A 230 20.94 21.84 -9.20
C ALA A 230 20.29 20.45 -9.39
N TYR A 231 18.96 20.37 -9.23
CA TYR A 231 18.25 19.12 -9.39
C TYR A 231 18.36 18.56 -10.82
N GLU A 232 18.15 19.40 -11.84
CA GLU A 232 18.26 18.96 -13.23
C GLU A 232 19.67 18.52 -13.60
N PHE A 233 20.70 19.20 -13.11
CA PHE A 233 22.10 18.79 -13.29
C PHE A 233 22.36 17.41 -12.66
N LEU A 234 21.98 17.23 -11.39
CA LEU A 234 22.19 15.99 -10.64
C LEU A 234 21.51 14.78 -11.30
N MET A 235 20.35 14.96 -11.93
CA MET A 235 19.65 13.87 -12.59
C MET A 235 20.32 13.39 -13.89
N ARG A 236 21.17 14.22 -14.51
CA ARG A 236 21.75 13.93 -15.83
C ARG A 236 23.26 13.83 -15.86
N LYS A 237 23.98 14.34 -14.83
CA LYS A 237 25.45 14.45 -14.78
C LYS A 237 26.20 13.16 -15.12
N ASP A 238 25.59 11.99 -14.96
CA ASP A 238 26.25 10.69 -15.17
C ASP A 238 26.06 10.13 -16.60
N ASP A 239 25.06 10.57 -17.38
CA ASP A 239 24.80 10.06 -18.74
C ASP A 239 25.50 10.95 -19.80
N ARG A 240 26.84 10.92 -19.78
CA ARG A 240 27.70 11.78 -20.61
C ARG A 240 27.56 11.53 -22.11
N GLU A 241 27.29 10.28 -22.51
CA GLU A 241 27.15 9.90 -23.92
C GLU A 241 25.91 10.54 -24.59
N LYS A 242 24.87 10.84 -23.80
CA LYS A 242 23.62 11.43 -24.31
C LYS A 242 23.53 12.93 -24.06
N TRP A 243 24.60 13.58 -23.57
CA TRP A 243 24.55 14.96 -23.13
C TRP A 243 24.00 15.93 -24.19
N ASP A 244 24.45 15.82 -25.44
CA ASP A 244 23.98 16.66 -26.56
C ASP A 244 22.47 16.53 -26.81
N LYS A 245 21.92 15.33 -26.62
CA LYS A 245 20.48 15.06 -26.76
C LYS A 245 19.69 15.54 -25.53
N GLN A 246 20.32 15.49 -24.36
CA GLN A 246 19.71 15.85 -23.07
C GLN A 246 19.74 17.36 -22.82
N LEU A 247 20.72 18.09 -23.35
CA LEU A 247 20.94 19.51 -23.11
C LEU A 247 19.73 20.41 -23.46
N PRO A 248 18.98 20.15 -24.56
CA PRO A 248 17.77 20.90 -24.86
C PRO A 248 16.57 20.57 -23.95
N LEU A 249 16.63 19.47 -23.18
CA LEU A 249 15.54 18.98 -22.36
C LEU A 249 15.54 19.60 -20.97
N GLU A 250 14.44 20.26 -20.65
CA GLU A 250 14.15 20.75 -19.31
C GLU A 250 13.23 19.76 -18.60
N TYR A 251 13.76 19.15 -17.54
CA TYR A 251 13.07 18.07 -16.84
C TYR A 251 11.92 18.59 -15.99
N THR A 252 12.07 19.75 -15.35
CA THR A 252 11.17 20.17 -14.28
C THR A 252 10.26 21.34 -14.63
N PHE A 253 9.07 21.05 -15.14
CA PHE A 253 8.11 22.08 -15.55
C PHE A 253 7.03 22.38 -14.49
N PHE A 254 6.56 21.37 -13.74
CA PHE A 254 5.57 21.55 -12.66
C PHE A 254 6.11 21.13 -11.31
N THR A 255 5.75 21.89 -10.28
CA THR A 255 5.84 21.45 -8.88
C THR A 255 4.83 20.34 -8.60
N GLU A 256 5.03 19.57 -7.52
CA GLU A 256 4.06 18.56 -7.08
C GLU A 256 2.65 19.14 -6.89
N ARG A 257 2.58 20.38 -6.37
CA ARG A 257 1.32 21.10 -6.17
C ARG A 257 0.64 21.43 -7.51
N GLU A 258 1.41 21.82 -8.51
CA GLU A 258 0.92 22.12 -9.86
C GLU A 258 0.41 20.85 -10.56
N PHE A 259 1.16 19.74 -10.52
CA PHE A 259 0.67 18.44 -11.02
C PHE A 259 -0.70 18.08 -10.41
N ARG A 260 -0.81 18.13 -9.08
CA ARG A 260 -2.09 17.85 -8.38
C ARG A 260 -3.19 18.84 -8.73
N LYS A 261 -2.86 20.11 -8.98
CA LYS A 261 -3.84 21.15 -9.34
C LYS A 261 -4.38 20.91 -10.74
N GLU A 262 -3.50 20.67 -11.72
CA GLU A 262 -3.89 20.45 -13.11
C GLU A 262 -4.74 19.18 -13.25
N LEU A 263 -4.33 18.08 -12.61
CA LEU A 263 -5.10 16.82 -12.62
C LEU A 263 -6.50 16.97 -11.99
N ARG A 264 -6.62 17.67 -10.86
CA ARG A 264 -7.93 17.97 -10.26
C ARG A 264 -8.77 18.91 -11.12
N GLY A 265 -8.13 19.82 -11.85
CA GLY A 265 -8.79 20.69 -12.83
C GLY A 265 -9.46 19.90 -13.96
N LEU A 266 -8.91 18.74 -14.33
CA LEU A 266 -9.52 17.80 -15.29
C LEU A 266 -10.69 16.98 -14.71
N GLY A 267 -10.93 17.06 -13.40
CA GLY A 267 -11.93 16.24 -12.71
C GLY A 267 -11.40 14.92 -12.22
N ALA A 268 -10.07 14.76 -12.18
CA ALA A 268 -9.45 13.55 -11.69
C ALA A 268 -9.46 13.50 -10.15
N ARG A 269 -9.73 12.31 -9.62
CA ARG A 269 -9.37 11.96 -8.24
C ARG A 269 -7.88 11.63 -8.25
N VAL A 270 -7.04 12.52 -7.72
CA VAL A 270 -5.62 12.22 -7.53
C VAL A 270 -5.48 11.25 -6.37
N GLN A 271 -5.59 9.97 -6.67
CA GLN A 271 -5.67 8.87 -5.73
C GLN A 271 -4.40 8.77 -4.89
N TYR A 272 -3.25 8.93 -5.54
CA TYR A 272 -1.93 8.89 -4.91
C TYR A 272 -1.00 9.88 -5.59
N SER A 273 -0.14 10.52 -4.80
CA SER A 273 1.01 11.23 -5.34
C SER A 273 2.17 11.24 -4.36
N ALA A 274 3.39 11.10 -4.86
CA ALA A 274 4.57 11.03 -4.03
C ALA A 274 5.83 11.46 -4.76
N PRO A 275 6.76 12.17 -4.09
CA PRO A 275 8.16 12.08 -4.48
C PRO A 275 8.66 10.63 -4.31
N TYR A 276 9.53 10.20 -5.21
CA TYR A 276 10.10 8.86 -5.22
C TYR A 276 11.63 8.89 -5.24
N TRP A 277 12.24 8.07 -4.39
CA TRP A 277 13.69 7.91 -4.25
C TRP A 277 14.06 6.48 -4.64
N ASP A 278 14.54 6.32 -5.88
CA ASP A 278 15.09 5.04 -6.35
C ASP A 278 16.43 4.79 -5.64
N GLU A 279 16.45 3.81 -4.73
CA GLU A 279 17.63 3.53 -3.91
C GLU A 279 18.84 3.13 -4.77
N ASP A 280 18.66 2.40 -5.87
CA ASP A 280 19.77 2.03 -6.75
C ASP A 280 20.38 3.25 -7.43
N LEU A 281 19.55 4.20 -7.87
CA LEU A 281 20.05 5.42 -8.48
C LEU A 281 20.83 6.26 -7.46
N ILE A 282 20.32 6.33 -6.23
CA ILE A 282 20.97 7.08 -5.15
C ILE A 282 22.32 6.46 -4.79
N GLU A 283 22.37 5.15 -4.58
CA GLU A 283 23.61 4.40 -4.33
C GLU A 283 24.61 4.60 -5.47
N ASP A 284 24.16 4.44 -6.73
CA ASP A 284 25.04 4.48 -7.91
C ASP A 284 25.54 5.90 -8.25
N ARG A 285 24.76 6.95 -7.99
CA ARG A 285 24.99 8.30 -8.57
C ARG A 285 25.09 9.46 -7.57
N PHE A 286 24.50 9.31 -6.37
CA PHE A 286 24.36 10.43 -5.42
C PHE A 286 25.20 10.24 -4.16
N GLU A 287 25.34 9.01 -3.66
CA GLU A 287 26.12 8.74 -2.46
C GLU A 287 27.61 9.03 -2.69
N GLY A 288 28.20 9.85 -1.80
CA GLY A 288 29.60 10.29 -1.91
C GLY A 288 29.87 11.38 -2.96
N SER A 289 29.00 11.56 -3.97
CA SER A 289 29.25 12.49 -5.09
C SER A 289 29.02 13.96 -4.75
N PHE A 290 28.07 14.28 -3.86
CA PHE A 290 27.78 15.68 -3.49
C PHE A 290 27.14 15.81 -2.11
N ARG A 291 27.13 17.04 -1.60
CA ARG A 291 26.32 17.48 -0.45
C ARG A 291 25.47 18.67 -0.88
N MET A 292 24.22 18.69 -0.42
CA MET A 292 23.28 19.77 -0.73
C MET A 292 22.81 20.45 0.56
N TYR A 293 22.68 21.76 0.52
CA TYR A 293 22.22 22.59 1.61
C TYR A 293 21.18 23.58 1.09
N ASN A 294 20.29 24.05 1.97
CA ASN A 294 19.46 25.20 1.64
C ASN A 294 20.32 26.48 1.61
N ASN A 295 19.72 27.60 1.20
CA ASN A 295 20.42 28.88 1.09
C ASN A 295 21.00 29.39 2.44
N GLU A 296 20.46 28.93 3.57
CA GLU A 296 20.94 29.23 4.93
C GLU A 296 22.05 28.26 5.42
N GLY A 297 22.45 27.29 4.59
CA GLY A 297 23.50 26.33 4.90
C GLY A 297 23.07 25.12 5.75
N LYS A 298 21.77 24.92 5.99
CA LYS A 298 21.19 23.72 6.62
C LYS A 298 21.25 22.53 5.65
N PRO A 299 21.73 21.35 6.09
CA PRO A 299 21.80 20.16 5.22
C PRO A 299 20.43 19.74 4.69
N LEU A 300 20.37 19.47 3.40
CA LEU A 300 19.24 18.85 2.72
C LEU A 300 19.51 17.35 2.48
N GLY A 301 18.44 16.58 2.35
CA GLY A 301 18.52 15.21 1.84
C GLY A 301 18.78 15.20 0.34
N TYR A 302 18.84 14.00 -0.25
CA TYR A 302 18.87 13.87 -1.70
C TYR A 302 17.54 14.33 -2.31
N PRO A 303 17.56 15.05 -3.44
CA PRO A 303 16.32 15.36 -4.14
C PRO A 303 15.64 14.06 -4.63
N PRO A 304 14.31 14.05 -4.80
CA PRO A 304 13.60 12.89 -5.33
C PRO A 304 14.12 12.51 -6.72
N THR A 305 14.29 11.22 -7.00
CA THR A 305 14.70 10.73 -8.33
C THR A 305 13.59 10.84 -9.39
N SER A 306 12.33 10.93 -8.94
CA SER A 306 11.16 11.24 -9.75
C SER A 306 9.98 11.59 -8.84
N TYR A 307 8.88 11.99 -9.46
CA TYR A 307 7.59 12.23 -8.85
C TYR A 307 6.55 11.33 -9.51
N ILE A 308 5.64 10.80 -8.71
CA ILE A 308 4.57 9.89 -9.13
C ILE A 308 3.22 10.54 -8.85
N ALA A 309 2.30 10.44 -9.78
CA ALA A 309 0.89 10.72 -9.58
C ALA A 309 0.02 9.64 -10.24
N VAL A 310 -0.95 9.15 -9.48
CA VAL A 310 -2.00 8.21 -9.94
C VAL A 310 -3.32 8.97 -9.86
N ALA A 311 -3.95 9.20 -11.00
CA ALA A 311 -5.16 9.99 -11.10
C ALA A 311 -6.29 9.19 -11.78
N LEU A 312 -7.41 9.03 -11.08
CA LEU A 312 -8.58 8.30 -11.57
C LEU A 312 -9.54 9.25 -12.26
N LYS A 313 -10.04 8.86 -13.43
CA LYS A 313 -11.11 9.58 -14.11
C LYS A 313 -12.45 9.32 -13.44
N MET A 314 -13.02 10.35 -12.85
CA MET A 314 -14.29 10.27 -12.16
C MET A 314 -15.39 10.94 -12.99
N LYS A 315 -16.62 10.43 -12.85
CA LYS A 315 -17.82 11.11 -13.38
C LYS A 315 -18.05 12.43 -12.63
N GLU A 316 -18.81 13.35 -13.21
CA GLU A 316 -19.22 14.58 -12.52
C GLU A 316 -19.90 14.28 -11.18
N ARG A 317 -19.73 15.19 -10.22
CA ARG A 317 -20.29 15.11 -8.85
C ARG A 317 -19.86 13.87 -8.05
N GLN A 318 -18.84 13.14 -8.50
CA GLN A 318 -18.16 12.13 -7.70
C GLN A 318 -17.09 12.76 -6.82
N SER A 319 -16.81 12.11 -5.70
CA SER A 319 -15.78 12.55 -4.76
C SER A 319 -14.38 12.45 -5.34
N LEU A 320 -13.61 13.52 -5.21
CA LEU A 320 -12.23 13.65 -5.68
C LEU A 320 -11.22 13.76 -4.54
N LEU A 321 -11.62 14.36 -3.41
CA LEU A 321 -10.77 14.54 -2.23
C LEU A 321 -11.63 14.56 -0.98
N ILE A 322 -11.20 13.87 0.07
CA ILE A 322 -11.75 14.00 1.41
C ILE A 322 -10.64 14.53 2.30
N GLY A 323 -10.85 15.70 2.89
CA GLY A 323 -9.82 16.39 3.67
C GLY A 323 -10.38 17.14 4.86
N GLU A 324 -9.52 17.34 5.87
CA GLU A 324 -9.88 18.08 7.06
C GLU A 324 -10.10 19.57 6.70
N ARG A 325 -11.21 20.16 7.15
CA ARG A 325 -11.54 21.55 6.84
C ARG A 325 -11.36 22.48 8.03
N ARG A 326 -11.92 22.11 9.19
CA ARG A 326 -11.88 22.90 10.41
C ARG A 326 -12.24 22.05 11.64
N PRO A 327 -11.88 22.49 12.86
CA PRO A 327 -12.38 21.86 14.08
C PRO A 327 -13.90 21.85 14.16
N SER A 328 -14.45 20.78 14.73
CA SER A 328 -15.87 20.68 15.10
C SER A 328 -16.10 21.24 16.51
N ARG A 329 -17.33 21.67 16.79
CA ARG A 329 -17.79 22.09 18.13
C ARG A 329 -18.67 21.04 18.81
N THR A 330 -18.81 19.87 18.21
CA THR A 330 -19.57 18.76 18.81
C THR A 330 -18.80 18.22 20.00
N GLU A 331 -19.50 17.96 21.10
CA GLU A 331 -18.93 17.29 22.28
C GLU A 331 -19.14 15.76 22.23
N ASP A 332 -19.98 15.28 21.31
CA ASP A 332 -20.23 13.86 21.10
C ASP A 332 -19.00 13.21 20.44
N SER A 333 -18.29 12.38 21.21
CA SER A 333 -17.13 11.60 20.76
C SER A 333 -17.48 10.12 20.73
N SER A 334 -17.13 9.45 19.63
CA SER A 334 -17.15 7.98 19.55
C SER A 334 -15.90 7.31 20.13
N ILE A 335 -14.91 8.11 20.56
CA ILE A 335 -13.62 7.68 21.09
C ILE A 335 -13.52 8.04 22.57
N ARG A 336 -13.11 7.05 23.39
CA ARG A 336 -12.86 7.23 24.83
C ARG A 336 -11.39 6.99 25.12
N ILE A 337 -10.81 7.81 26.00
CA ILE A 337 -9.44 7.68 26.48
C ILE A 337 -9.48 7.29 27.96
N THR A 338 -8.79 6.21 28.31
CA THR A 338 -8.70 5.69 29.68
C THR A 338 -7.25 5.58 30.10
N ALA A 339 -6.88 6.14 31.24
CA ALA A 339 -5.54 5.95 31.79
C ALA A 339 -5.39 4.57 32.44
N MET A 340 -4.32 3.86 32.09
CA MET A 340 -3.94 2.56 32.62
C MET A 340 -2.64 2.69 33.39
N ARG A 341 -2.64 2.36 34.69
CA ARG A 341 -1.44 2.29 35.51
C ARG A 341 -0.90 0.86 35.52
N ASN A 342 0.38 0.71 35.24
CA ASN A 342 1.13 -0.50 35.51
C ASN A 342 1.54 -0.53 37.00
N GLU A 343 0.97 -1.46 37.76
CA GLU A 343 1.20 -1.58 39.21
C GLU A 343 2.63 -1.98 39.57
N ASN A 344 3.38 -2.59 38.64
CA ASN A 344 4.73 -3.08 38.90
C ASN A 344 5.79 -1.98 38.81
N ASN A 345 5.61 -1.00 37.92
CA ASN A 345 6.59 0.08 37.70
C ASN A 345 6.00 1.50 37.95
N GLY A 346 4.69 1.61 38.19
CA GLY A 346 3.99 2.87 38.43
C GLY A 346 3.70 3.73 37.19
N GLU A 347 4.13 3.28 36.01
CA GLU A 347 3.92 3.99 34.74
C GLU A 347 2.42 4.07 34.41
N ILE A 348 1.99 5.21 33.86
CA ILE A 348 0.60 5.42 33.44
C ILE A 348 0.61 5.74 31.93
N THR A 349 -0.25 5.08 31.18
CA THR A 349 -0.42 5.30 29.74
C THR A 349 -1.89 5.49 29.40
N ASP A 350 -2.15 6.30 28.38
CA ASP A 350 -3.50 6.47 27.84
C ASP A 350 -3.82 5.36 26.84
N VAL A 351 -4.98 4.72 26.99
CA VAL A 351 -5.52 3.72 26.06
C VAL A 351 -6.82 4.22 25.45
N ILE A 352 -6.94 4.10 24.14
CA ILE A 352 -8.09 4.57 23.36
C ILE A 352 -9.01 3.40 23.00
N SER A 353 -10.30 3.60 23.17
CA SER A 353 -11.35 2.62 22.86
C SER A 353 -12.48 3.26 22.08
N ARG A 354 -13.24 2.44 21.35
CA ARG A 354 -14.43 2.84 20.58
C ARG A 354 -15.62 1.97 20.99
N ASP A 355 -16.82 2.45 20.69
CA ASP A 355 -18.08 1.75 21.04
C ASP A 355 -18.38 0.51 20.17
N PHE A 356 -17.48 0.14 19.26
CA PHE A 356 -17.58 -1.06 18.44
C PHE A 356 -16.21 -1.73 18.27
N THR A 357 -16.21 -3.02 17.93
CA THR A 357 -14.98 -3.77 17.65
C THR A 357 -15.06 -4.34 16.23
N PRO A 358 -14.09 -4.04 15.34
CA PRO A 358 -14.10 -4.57 13.99
C PRO A 358 -13.60 -6.01 13.92
N SER A 359 -14.29 -6.83 13.13
CA SER A 359 -13.75 -8.04 12.51
C SER A 359 -13.61 -7.81 11.01
N GLU A 360 -12.46 -8.17 10.46
CA GLU A 360 -12.12 -7.97 9.05
C GLU A 360 -12.27 -9.29 8.28
N ILE A 361 -12.99 -9.26 7.16
CA ILE A 361 -13.30 -10.39 6.31
C ILE A 361 -12.58 -10.18 4.98
N LEU A 362 -11.88 -11.22 4.52
CA LEU A 362 -11.24 -11.27 3.22
C LEU A 362 -11.89 -12.39 2.39
N PRO A 363 -13.00 -12.10 1.67
CA PRO A 363 -13.58 -13.04 0.74
C PRO A 363 -12.62 -13.27 -0.43
N TYR A 364 -12.49 -14.50 -0.87
CA TYR A 364 -11.52 -14.86 -1.91
C TYR A 364 -12.03 -15.98 -2.80
N HIS A 365 -11.33 -16.17 -3.91
CA HIS A 365 -11.34 -17.44 -4.62
C HIS A 365 -10.06 -17.65 -5.40
N VAL A 366 -9.79 -18.90 -5.79
CA VAL A 366 -8.73 -19.24 -6.75
C VAL A 366 -9.39 -19.47 -8.10
N ASN A 367 -8.89 -18.80 -9.15
CA ASN A 367 -9.39 -18.96 -10.51
C ASN A 367 -8.79 -20.23 -11.17
N ASP A 368 -9.23 -20.53 -12.40
CA ASP A 368 -8.81 -21.74 -13.12
C ASP A 368 -7.29 -21.75 -13.48
N GLU A 369 -6.64 -20.58 -13.50
CA GLU A 369 -5.19 -20.43 -13.71
C GLU A 369 -4.37 -20.64 -12.42
N GLY A 370 -5.02 -20.84 -11.26
CA GLY A 370 -4.36 -20.94 -9.96
C GLY A 370 -4.00 -19.58 -9.32
N ARG A 371 -4.50 -18.46 -9.85
CA ARG A 371 -4.30 -17.12 -9.27
C ARG A 371 -5.30 -16.85 -8.15
N LEU A 372 -4.79 -16.31 -7.04
CA LEU A 372 -5.60 -15.88 -5.91
C LEU A 372 -6.28 -14.53 -6.19
N LYS A 373 -7.61 -14.52 -6.10
CA LYS A 373 -8.45 -13.33 -6.20
C LYS A 373 -9.08 -13.01 -4.86
N VAL A 374 -9.10 -11.73 -4.50
CA VAL A 374 -9.68 -11.24 -3.24
C VAL A 374 -10.71 -10.16 -3.50
N TYR A 375 -11.74 -10.09 -2.67
CA TYR A 375 -12.73 -9.03 -2.69
C TYR A 375 -12.41 -8.02 -1.60
N LEU A 376 -12.20 -6.76 -1.99
CA LEU A 376 -11.87 -5.67 -1.08
C LEU A 376 -12.88 -4.54 -1.20
N HIS A 377 -13.03 -3.77 -0.13
CA HIS A 377 -13.82 -2.54 -0.15
C HIS A 377 -12.96 -1.41 -0.71
N ASP A 378 -13.18 -1.10 -1.98
CA ASP A 378 -12.45 -0.08 -2.71
C ASP A 378 -13.14 1.28 -2.64
N GLY A 379 -12.36 2.32 -2.37
CA GLY A 379 -12.84 3.70 -2.30
C GLY A 379 -13.56 4.07 -1.01
N ILE A 380 -13.30 3.37 0.10
CA ILE A 380 -13.87 3.69 1.41
C ILE A 380 -13.35 5.06 1.92
N PRO A 381 -14.21 5.95 2.44
CA PRO A 381 -13.77 7.22 3.02
C PRO A 381 -12.86 7.05 4.25
N ARG A 382 -11.66 7.59 4.17
CA ARG A 382 -10.67 7.72 5.24
C ARG A 382 -10.06 9.12 5.23
N GLY A 383 -10.86 10.11 5.64
CA GLY A 383 -10.44 11.51 5.73
C GLY A 383 -9.20 11.73 6.61
N VAL A 384 -9.00 10.88 7.63
CA VAL A 384 -7.85 10.91 8.54
C VAL A 384 -6.49 10.86 7.80
N ALA A 385 -6.45 10.28 6.59
CA ALA A 385 -5.26 10.30 5.73
C ALA A 385 -4.79 11.72 5.34
N ASN A 386 -5.71 12.69 5.40
CA ASN A 386 -5.57 14.07 4.93
C ASN A 386 -5.85 15.07 6.07
N THR A 387 -5.48 14.71 7.30
CA THR A 387 -5.48 15.62 8.43
C THR A 387 -4.42 16.71 8.27
N VAL A 388 -4.65 17.85 8.91
CA VAL A 388 -3.60 18.86 9.11
C VAL A 388 -2.59 18.28 10.13
N PRO A 389 -1.29 18.15 9.83
CA PRO A 389 -0.35 17.63 10.82
C PRO A 389 -0.30 18.50 12.09
N ARG A 390 -0.24 17.87 13.26
CA ARG A 390 -0.22 18.58 14.57
C ARG A 390 1.20 18.75 15.08
N ASN A 391 1.99 17.67 15.05
CA ASN A 391 3.38 17.65 15.45
C ASN A 391 4.20 16.79 14.49
N GLY A 392 5.29 17.35 13.96
CA GLY A 392 6.09 16.75 12.90
C GLY A 392 5.48 16.86 11.51
N GLU A 393 6.34 16.79 10.50
CA GLU A 393 5.96 16.86 9.09
C GLU A 393 5.84 15.45 8.47
N ASN A 394 5.23 15.38 7.29
CA ASN A 394 5.22 14.14 6.51
C ASN A 394 6.58 13.96 5.81
N ILE A 395 7.41 13.05 6.34
CA ILE A 395 8.81 12.88 5.93
C ILE A 395 8.95 12.31 4.51
N ASP A 396 7.99 11.49 4.05
CA ASP A 396 8.07 10.86 2.72
C ASP A 396 7.25 11.56 1.63
N GLY A 397 6.57 12.65 1.97
CA GLY A 397 5.79 13.45 1.02
C GLY A 397 4.56 12.77 0.42
N LYS A 398 4.27 11.49 0.74
CA LYS A 398 3.15 10.73 0.15
C LYS A 398 1.80 11.31 0.56
N ARG A 399 0.90 11.43 -0.41
CA ARG A 399 -0.46 11.93 -0.22
C ARG A 399 -1.48 11.07 -0.95
N TRP A 400 -2.67 10.94 -0.35
CA TRP A 400 -3.79 10.19 -0.92
C TRP A 400 -5.04 11.07 -1.08
N SER A 401 -6.02 10.57 -1.83
CA SER A 401 -7.31 11.27 -2.01
C SER A 401 -8.23 11.20 -0.78
N GLY A 402 -7.92 10.36 0.21
CA GLY A 402 -8.82 10.05 1.33
C GLY A 402 -9.84 8.94 1.00
N HIS A 403 -9.66 8.25 -0.13
CA HIS A 403 -10.40 7.04 -0.49
C HIS A 403 -9.43 5.86 -0.42
N MET A 404 -9.70 4.87 0.41
CA MET A 404 -8.79 3.75 0.65
C MET A 404 -9.37 2.44 0.13
N THR A 405 -8.50 1.44 0.00
CA THR A 405 -8.88 0.05 -0.28
C THR A 405 -8.54 -0.77 0.97
N GLU A 406 -9.53 -1.44 1.55
CA GLU A 406 -9.41 -2.17 2.82
C GLU A 406 -10.14 -3.52 2.75
N ALA A 407 -9.83 -4.44 3.67
CA ALA A 407 -10.65 -5.62 3.91
C ALA A 407 -12.07 -5.21 4.35
N LEU A 408 -13.05 -6.07 4.15
CA LEU A 408 -14.44 -5.78 4.54
C LEU A 408 -14.54 -5.84 6.06
N SER A 409 -15.15 -4.85 6.70
CA SER A 409 -15.30 -4.86 8.16
C SER A 409 -16.76 -5.07 8.59
N VAL A 410 -16.95 -5.86 9.64
CA VAL A 410 -18.23 -6.05 10.36
C VAL A 410 -18.00 -5.89 11.86
N ASP A 411 -19.06 -5.63 12.63
CA ASP A 411 -18.98 -5.66 14.10
C ASP A 411 -18.74 -7.10 14.55
N SER A 412 -17.73 -7.32 15.40
CA SER A 412 -17.38 -8.64 15.94
C SER A 412 -18.55 -9.34 16.65
N LYS A 413 -19.54 -8.61 17.17
CA LYS A 413 -20.76 -9.19 17.77
C LYS A 413 -21.55 -10.04 16.76
N ILE A 414 -21.58 -9.63 15.49
CA ILE A 414 -22.28 -10.35 14.42
C ILE A 414 -21.69 -11.76 14.24
N ILE A 415 -20.36 -11.88 14.30
CA ILE A 415 -19.69 -13.17 14.14
C ILE A 415 -19.84 -14.01 15.40
N ALA A 416 -19.82 -13.40 16.59
CA ALA A 416 -20.01 -14.10 17.87
C ALA A 416 -21.40 -14.74 18.01
N GLU A 417 -22.42 -14.21 17.31
CA GLU A 417 -23.77 -14.77 17.26
C GLU A 417 -23.91 -15.98 16.31
N MET A 418 -22.91 -16.24 15.46
CA MET A 418 -22.93 -17.36 14.51
C MET A 418 -22.57 -18.67 15.22
N THR A 419 -23.23 -19.75 14.83
CA THR A 419 -22.83 -21.09 15.27
C THR A 419 -21.50 -21.48 14.60
N PRO A 420 -20.44 -21.82 15.35
CA PRO A 420 -19.18 -22.23 14.76
C PRO A 420 -19.34 -23.40 13.80
N ASN A 421 -18.69 -23.32 12.64
CA ASN A 421 -18.74 -24.34 11.58
C ASN A 421 -20.14 -24.64 11.01
N ASP A 422 -21.12 -23.75 11.19
CA ASP A 422 -22.44 -23.88 10.56
C ASP A 422 -22.48 -23.21 9.17
N ILE A 423 -22.77 -24.04 8.17
CA ILE A 423 -22.87 -23.62 6.76
C ILE A 423 -24.03 -22.64 6.54
N LYS A 424 -25.18 -22.88 7.18
CA LYS A 424 -26.38 -22.03 6.99
C LYS A 424 -26.13 -20.65 7.56
N ASP A 425 -25.50 -20.56 8.73
CA ASP A 425 -25.15 -19.28 9.34
C ASP A 425 -24.09 -18.56 8.51
N THR A 426 -23.09 -19.26 7.97
CA THR A 426 -22.11 -18.67 7.03
C THR A 426 -22.78 -18.11 5.77
N VAL A 427 -23.72 -18.86 5.18
CA VAL A 427 -24.47 -18.38 3.99
C VAL A 427 -25.35 -17.18 4.32
N LYS A 428 -26.02 -17.17 5.47
CA LYS A 428 -26.79 -15.99 5.93
C LYS A 428 -25.88 -14.79 6.14
N PHE A 429 -24.76 -14.97 6.84
CA PHE A 429 -23.78 -13.94 7.09
C PHE A 429 -23.25 -13.33 5.79
N ALA A 430 -22.79 -14.17 4.87
CA ALA A 430 -22.26 -13.74 3.57
C ALA A 430 -23.33 -13.01 2.76
N ARG A 431 -24.59 -13.48 2.77
CA ARG A 431 -25.71 -12.79 2.12
C ARG A 431 -26.00 -11.44 2.76
N ASP A 432 -26.08 -11.37 4.08
CA ASP A 432 -26.65 -10.20 4.78
C ASP A 432 -25.62 -9.09 4.98
N PHE A 433 -24.34 -9.44 5.16
CA PHE A 433 -23.29 -8.48 5.51
C PHE A 433 -22.24 -8.27 4.42
N ILE A 434 -21.94 -9.29 3.61
CA ILE A 434 -20.89 -9.23 2.58
C ILE A 434 -21.48 -8.98 1.20
N GLY A 435 -22.63 -9.57 0.89
CA GLY A 435 -23.26 -9.53 -0.42
C GLY A 435 -22.62 -10.46 -1.46
N LEU A 436 -21.81 -11.42 -1.03
CA LEU A 436 -21.20 -12.46 -1.87
C LEU A 436 -21.75 -13.84 -1.49
N LYS A 437 -21.66 -14.79 -2.42
CA LYS A 437 -22.15 -16.16 -2.24
C LYS A 437 -20.98 -17.09 -1.91
N PRO A 438 -20.99 -17.82 -0.78
CA PRO A 438 -19.97 -18.82 -0.47
C PRO A 438 -19.94 -19.95 -1.52
N ARG A 439 -18.76 -20.45 -1.86
CA ARG A 439 -18.56 -21.57 -2.80
C ARG A 439 -18.71 -22.90 -2.07
N ASN A 440 -19.40 -23.88 -2.66
CA ASN A 440 -19.42 -25.28 -2.17
C ASN A 440 -19.60 -25.47 -0.64
N ASN A 441 -20.53 -24.74 -0.02
CA ASN A 441 -20.73 -24.77 1.44
C ASN A 441 -19.51 -24.31 2.25
N ALA A 442 -18.68 -23.42 1.70
CA ALA A 442 -17.53 -22.84 2.39
C ALA A 442 -17.94 -22.23 3.74
N LEU A 443 -17.09 -22.48 4.72
CA LEU A 443 -17.21 -21.94 6.07
C LEU A 443 -16.36 -20.69 6.19
N LEU A 444 -16.72 -19.84 7.15
CA LEU A 444 -15.90 -18.72 7.56
C LEU A 444 -14.70 -19.27 8.37
N VAL A 445 -13.49 -19.11 7.86
CA VAL A 445 -12.26 -19.64 8.47
C VAL A 445 -11.57 -18.51 9.23
N HIS A 446 -11.20 -18.74 10.49
CA HIS A 446 -10.46 -17.77 11.28
C HIS A 446 -9.03 -17.61 10.73
N GLY A 447 -8.61 -16.39 10.52
CA GLY A 447 -7.25 -16.02 10.15
C GLY A 447 -6.47 -15.49 11.35
N PRO A 448 -5.32 -14.84 11.13
CA PRO A 448 -4.56 -14.22 12.21
C PRO A 448 -5.27 -13.00 12.85
N ASP A 449 -5.01 -12.81 14.13
CA ASP A 449 -5.45 -11.66 14.91
C ASP A 449 -4.36 -10.60 15.01
N TYR A 450 -4.78 -9.33 15.08
CA TYR A 450 -3.85 -8.20 15.09
C TYR A 450 -4.23 -7.14 16.12
N TYR A 451 -3.21 -6.59 16.77
CA TYR A 451 -3.27 -5.34 17.52
C TYR A 451 -2.62 -4.24 16.68
N PRO A 452 -3.39 -3.22 16.24
CA PRO A 452 -2.86 -2.13 15.41
C PRO A 452 -1.78 -1.30 16.13
N ALA A 453 -1.95 -1.05 17.43
CA ALA A 453 -0.92 -0.46 18.29
C ALA A 453 -1.20 -0.92 19.74
N PRO A 454 -0.62 -2.06 20.17
CA PRO A 454 -0.96 -2.71 21.44
C PRO A 454 -0.61 -1.88 22.69
N ASP A 455 0.17 -0.81 22.52
CA ASP A 455 0.52 0.12 23.57
C ASP A 455 -0.63 1.09 23.92
N TYR A 456 -1.47 1.48 22.96
CA TYR A 456 -2.54 2.46 23.22
C TYR A 456 -3.86 2.28 22.48
N ILE A 457 -4.02 1.37 21.52
CA ILE A 457 -5.29 1.17 20.78
C ILE A 457 -5.96 -0.12 21.25
N ASP A 458 -7.08 0.00 21.99
CA ASP A 458 -7.87 -1.10 22.57
C ASP A 458 -8.72 -1.83 21.49
N GLU A 459 -8.04 -2.39 20.49
CA GLU A 459 -8.67 -3.16 19.42
C GLU A 459 -7.87 -4.42 19.10
N ARG A 460 -8.50 -5.57 19.35
CA ARG A 460 -8.12 -6.86 18.75
C ARG A 460 -8.91 -7.06 17.46
N ILE A 461 -8.25 -6.87 16.33
CA ILE A 461 -8.86 -7.07 15.01
C ILE A 461 -8.74 -8.55 14.65
N LYS A 462 -9.89 -9.20 14.47
CA LYS A 462 -9.97 -10.59 14.04
C LYS A 462 -10.10 -10.67 12.53
N THR A 463 -9.32 -11.54 11.91
CA THR A 463 -9.39 -11.78 10.46
C THR A 463 -10.19 -13.04 10.18
N TYR A 464 -10.99 -13.03 9.12
CA TYR A 464 -11.64 -14.23 8.61
C TYR A 464 -11.51 -14.34 7.08
N PHE A 465 -11.32 -15.56 6.60
CA PHE A 465 -11.30 -15.91 5.19
C PHE A 465 -12.62 -16.58 4.79
N LEU A 466 -13.14 -16.25 3.60
CA LEU A 466 -14.35 -16.84 3.07
C LEU A 466 -14.18 -17.16 1.59
N ASP A 467 -14.20 -18.45 1.23
CA ASP A 467 -14.20 -18.87 -0.18
C ASP A 467 -15.57 -18.57 -0.82
N VAL A 468 -15.56 -17.80 -1.90
CA VAL A 468 -16.77 -17.31 -2.57
C VAL A 468 -16.82 -17.69 -4.05
N GLU A 469 -18.03 -17.69 -4.59
CA GLU A 469 -18.23 -17.71 -6.04
C GLU A 469 -17.79 -16.38 -6.66
N ARG A 470 -17.27 -16.45 -7.89
CA ARG A 470 -16.89 -15.24 -8.64
C ARG A 470 -18.12 -14.37 -8.87
N SER A 471 -18.02 -13.09 -8.50
CA SER A 471 -19.00 -12.07 -8.85
C SER A 471 -18.51 -11.29 -10.07
N ALA A 472 -19.31 -11.29 -11.15
CA ALA A 472 -18.99 -10.56 -12.37
C ALA A 472 -19.09 -9.03 -12.24
N LYS A 473 -19.72 -8.52 -11.17
CA LYS A 473 -19.91 -7.09 -10.94
C LYS A 473 -19.53 -6.71 -9.51
N PRO A 474 -19.04 -5.47 -9.31
CA PRO A 474 -18.89 -4.92 -7.97
C PRO A 474 -20.20 -5.00 -7.19
N VAL A 475 -20.07 -5.27 -5.90
CA VAL A 475 -21.17 -5.37 -4.94
C VAL A 475 -21.21 -4.09 -4.12
N LYS A 476 -22.40 -3.57 -3.86
CA LYS A 476 -22.55 -2.44 -2.94
C LYS A 476 -22.27 -2.91 -1.51
N PRO A 477 -21.50 -2.16 -0.72
CA PRO A 477 -21.26 -2.51 0.68
C PRO A 477 -22.60 -2.55 1.41
N LYS A 478 -22.93 -3.71 2.01
CA LYS A 478 -24.19 -3.88 2.77
C LYS A 478 -24.09 -3.31 4.18
N ASN A 479 -22.90 -3.43 4.77
CA ASN A 479 -22.55 -2.80 6.04
C ASN A 479 -21.35 -1.88 5.85
N MET A 480 -21.39 -0.73 6.52
CA MET A 480 -20.21 0.10 6.72
C MET A 480 -20.02 0.32 8.21
N VAL A 481 -18.97 -0.28 8.76
CA VAL A 481 -18.50 -0.02 10.12
C VAL A 481 -17.91 1.39 10.15
N ASN A 482 -18.23 2.19 11.17
CA ASN A 482 -18.01 3.65 11.20
C ASN A 482 -18.70 4.39 10.07
N LYS A 483 -20.02 4.46 10.14
CA LYS A 483 -20.82 5.16 9.15
C LYS A 483 -20.43 6.64 9.06
N THR A 484 -19.62 6.99 8.06
CA THR A 484 -19.60 8.34 7.50
C THR A 484 -20.90 8.51 6.71
N GLU A 485 -22.01 8.66 7.43
CA GLU A 485 -23.36 8.61 6.85
C GLU A 485 -23.52 9.68 5.76
N ARG A 486 -22.82 10.83 5.90
CA ARG A 486 -23.05 12.02 5.06
C ARG A 486 -22.22 12.11 3.79
N PHE A 487 -21.10 11.38 3.68
CA PHE A 487 -20.32 11.38 2.44
C PHE A 487 -21.05 10.66 1.30
N ASN A 488 -20.94 11.19 0.07
CA ASN A 488 -21.49 10.55 -1.12
C ASN A 488 -20.68 9.30 -1.51
N ALA A 489 -19.36 9.36 -1.35
CA ALA A 489 -18.47 8.23 -1.51
C ALA A 489 -18.78 7.16 -0.46
N LYS A 490 -19.20 5.98 -0.93
CA LYS A 490 -19.36 4.78 -0.10
C LYS A 490 -18.38 3.68 -0.49
N GLY A 491 -17.68 3.82 -1.61
CA GLY A 491 -16.89 2.74 -2.21
C GLY A 491 -17.75 1.58 -2.72
N GLU A 492 -17.07 0.55 -3.22
CA GLU A 492 -17.69 -0.69 -3.69
C GLU A 492 -16.84 -1.90 -3.29
N VAL A 493 -17.46 -3.05 -3.13
CA VAL A 493 -16.76 -4.31 -2.95
C VAL A 493 -16.49 -4.90 -4.33
N ARG A 494 -15.22 -5.04 -4.70
CA ARG A 494 -14.83 -5.59 -6.00
C ARG A 494 -13.66 -6.54 -5.91
N GLU A 495 -13.52 -7.34 -6.95
CA GLU A 495 -12.45 -8.32 -7.11
C GLU A 495 -11.12 -7.63 -7.46
N PHE A 496 -10.04 -8.18 -6.91
CA PHE A 496 -8.65 -7.83 -7.19
C PHE A 496 -7.81 -9.10 -7.34
N ASP A 497 -6.76 -9.02 -8.15
CA ASP A 497 -5.65 -9.96 -8.05
C ASP A 497 -4.87 -9.70 -6.75
N ALA A 498 -4.73 -10.72 -5.89
CA ALA A 498 -4.12 -10.56 -4.58
C ALA A 498 -2.63 -10.15 -4.68
N GLN A 499 -1.91 -10.63 -5.70
CA GLN A 499 -0.52 -10.25 -5.94
C GLN A 499 -0.40 -8.78 -6.36
N GLN A 500 -1.35 -8.27 -7.15
CA GLN A 500 -1.38 -6.84 -7.49
C GLN A 500 -1.62 -5.95 -6.27
N VAL A 501 -2.45 -6.40 -5.31
CA VAL A 501 -2.65 -5.66 -4.05
C VAL A 501 -1.36 -5.63 -3.21
N LEU A 502 -0.65 -6.75 -3.07
CA LEU A 502 0.66 -6.79 -2.40
C LEU A 502 1.67 -5.86 -3.10
N ASN A 503 1.70 -5.88 -4.42
CA ASN A 503 2.56 -5.00 -5.21
C ASN A 503 2.23 -3.50 -4.98
N ALA A 504 0.95 -3.14 -4.91
CA ALA A 504 0.49 -1.79 -4.62
C ALA A 504 0.83 -1.32 -3.20
N ILE A 505 0.79 -2.23 -2.22
CA ILE A 505 1.28 -1.96 -0.85
C ILE A 505 2.79 -1.70 -0.87
N ALA A 506 3.54 -2.54 -1.59
CA ALA A 506 5.00 -2.46 -1.66
C ALA A 506 5.51 -1.13 -2.22
N VAL A 507 4.80 -0.51 -3.17
CA VAL A 507 5.13 0.82 -3.73
C VAL A 507 4.48 2.00 -2.99
N GLY A 508 3.74 1.72 -1.91
CA GLY A 508 3.11 2.73 -1.05
C GLY A 508 1.80 3.31 -1.60
N LEU A 509 1.25 2.77 -2.71
CA LEU A 509 -0.06 3.17 -3.21
C LEU A 509 -1.16 2.85 -2.18
N LEU A 510 -1.07 1.67 -1.55
CA LEU A 510 -1.96 1.23 -0.47
C LEU A 510 -1.21 1.22 0.88
N PRO A 511 -1.41 2.22 1.76
CA PRO A 511 -0.67 2.35 3.02
C PRO A 511 -1.30 1.53 4.16
N ASN A 512 -1.51 0.22 3.93
CA ASN A 512 -2.22 -0.67 4.87
C ASN A 512 -1.41 -1.92 5.21
N ALA A 513 -0.78 -1.89 6.38
CA ALA A 513 -0.01 -2.99 6.95
C ALA A 513 -0.84 -4.24 7.27
N ARG A 514 -2.07 -4.08 7.78
CA ARG A 514 -2.91 -5.22 8.13
C ARG A 514 -3.32 -6.01 6.90
N LEU A 515 -3.73 -5.30 5.85
CA LEU A 515 -4.10 -5.92 4.58
C LEU A 515 -2.93 -6.71 3.97
N GLU A 516 -1.69 -6.22 4.10
CA GLU A 516 -0.48 -6.94 3.69
C GLU A 516 -0.39 -8.30 4.40
N LEU A 517 -0.48 -8.30 5.73
CA LEU A 517 -0.39 -9.52 6.53
C LEU A 517 -1.56 -10.47 6.24
N GLN A 518 -2.78 -9.97 6.10
CA GLN A 518 -3.97 -10.78 5.81
C GLN A 518 -3.83 -11.52 4.49
N ILE A 519 -3.39 -10.82 3.44
CA ILE A 519 -3.20 -11.43 2.12
C ILE A 519 -2.04 -12.42 2.15
N LEU A 520 -0.90 -12.08 2.77
CA LEU A 520 0.23 -13.01 2.90
C LEU A 520 -0.16 -14.30 3.67
N SER A 521 -0.98 -14.16 4.71
CA SER A 521 -1.52 -15.30 5.46
C SER A 521 -2.44 -16.16 4.60
N LEU A 522 -3.26 -15.55 3.75
CA LEU A 522 -4.13 -16.27 2.84
C LEU A 522 -3.33 -17.02 1.76
N PHE A 523 -2.26 -16.41 1.22
CA PHE A 523 -1.31 -17.09 0.34
C PHE A 523 -0.73 -18.34 1.02
N GLU A 524 -0.29 -18.22 2.28
CA GLU A 524 0.23 -19.36 3.05
C GLU A 524 -0.84 -20.42 3.32
N HIS A 525 -2.05 -20.03 3.74
CA HIS A 525 -3.18 -20.91 3.99
C HIS A 525 -3.56 -21.75 2.75
N LEU A 526 -3.46 -21.16 1.56
CA LEU A 526 -3.75 -21.82 0.29
C LEU A 526 -2.53 -22.51 -0.34
N ASN A 527 -1.36 -22.45 0.31
CA ASN A 527 -0.09 -22.93 -0.23
C ASN A 527 0.25 -22.33 -1.61
N ILE A 528 -0.08 -21.05 -1.82
CA ILE A 528 0.28 -20.29 -3.02
C ILE A 528 1.50 -19.43 -2.67
N LYS A 529 2.50 -19.42 -3.55
CA LYS A 529 3.71 -18.60 -3.33
C LYS A 529 3.47 -17.15 -3.78
N PRO A 530 3.60 -16.15 -2.89
CA PRO A 530 3.60 -14.75 -3.31
C PRO A 530 4.92 -14.37 -3.99
N GLU A 531 4.86 -13.42 -4.91
CA GLU A 531 6.00 -12.84 -5.60
C GLU A 531 6.48 -11.55 -4.94
N SER A 532 7.76 -11.23 -5.09
CA SER A 532 8.31 -9.93 -4.70
C SER A 532 9.43 -9.53 -5.64
N TRP A 533 9.43 -8.26 -6.02
CA TRP A 533 10.41 -7.63 -6.92
C TRP A 533 11.08 -6.41 -6.25
N THR A 534 10.87 -6.24 -4.95
CA THR A 534 11.14 -4.98 -4.25
C THR A 534 12.61 -4.68 -4.08
N HIS A 535 13.50 -5.62 -3.75
CA HIS A 535 14.90 -5.28 -3.40
C HIS A 535 15.96 -6.39 -3.54
N LYS A 536 17.22 -5.96 -3.41
CA LYS A 536 18.46 -6.74 -3.23
C LYS A 536 18.46 -7.50 -1.89
N ASP A 537 19.14 -8.65 -1.86
CA ASP A 537 19.25 -9.48 -0.66
C ASP A 537 19.89 -8.72 0.53
N ILE A 538 19.31 -8.90 1.73
CA ILE A 538 19.92 -8.39 2.96
C ILE A 538 21.18 -9.21 3.27
N ASN A 539 22.34 -8.57 3.20
CA ASN A 539 23.60 -9.15 3.63
C ASN A 539 23.83 -8.91 5.13
N VAL A 540 24.00 -9.99 5.90
CA VAL A 540 24.22 -9.94 7.35
C VAL A 540 25.54 -10.63 7.69
N GLN A 541 26.36 -9.99 8.53
CA GLN A 541 27.63 -10.56 8.98
C GLN A 541 27.41 -11.72 9.96
N THR A 542 28.16 -12.81 9.77
CA THR A 542 28.13 -14.02 10.61
C THR A 542 28.95 -13.83 11.89
N GLN A 543 28.34 -14.04 13.07
CA GLN A 543 29.02 -14.03 14.37
C GLN A 543 28.34 -14.91 15.44
N LYS A 544 28.98 -15.03 16.62
CA LYS A 544 28.44 -15.73 17.80
C LYS A 544 27.34 -14.91 18.48
N ILE A 545 26.18 -15.54 18.69
CA ILE A 545 25.05 -14.95 19.40
C ILE A 545 25.23 -15.18 20.90
N ASN A 546 25.24 -14.09 21.66
CA ASN A 546 25.48 -14.12 23.11
C ASN A 546 24.19 -14.09 23.96
N LYS A 547 23.03 -13.71 23.38
CA LYS A 547 21.72 -13.63 24.06
C LYS A 547 20.60 -14.22 23.18
N ARG A 548 20.50 -15.55 23.14
CA ARG A 548 19.41 -16.24 22.44
C ARG A 548 18.20 -16.34 23.36
N ALA A 549 17.01 -15.99 22.85
CA ALA A 549 15.77 -16.15 23.61
C ALA A 549 15.40 -17.63 23.74
N GLU A 550 14.84 -18.02 24.88
CA GLU A 550 14.27 -19.35 25.07
C GLU A 550 12.79 -19.35 24.67
N THR A 551 12.51 -19.70 23.41
CA THR A 551 11.17 -19.62 22.82
C THR A 551 10.12 -20.42 23.60
N LYS A 552 10.48 -21.57 24.18
CA LYS A 552 9.57 -22.39 24.99
C LYS A 552 9.14 -21.65 26.26
N GLY A 553 10.11 -21.09 27.00
CA GLY A 553 9.81 -20.31 28.21
C GLY A 553 9.04 -19.02 27.92
N LEU A 554 9.23 -18.41 26.74
CA LEU A 554 8.41 -17.28 26.30
C LEU A 554 6.95 -17.68 26.07
N LEU A 555 6.71 -18.78 25.35
CA LEU A 555 5.37 -19.30 25.13
C LEU A 555 4.67 -19.64 26.45
N GLU A 556 5.37 -20.31 27.38
CA GLU A 556 4.82 -20.61 28.71
C GLU A 556 4.35 -19.34 29.43
N LYS A 557 5.19 -18.29 29.44
CA LYS A 557 4.86 -17.00 30.07
C LYS A 557 3.72 -16.25 29.39
N ILE A 558 3.50 -16.40 28.08
CA ILE A 558 2.36 -15.78 27.38
C ILE A 558 1.03 -16.36 27.88
N HIS A 559 1.01 -17.65 28.24
CA HIS A 559 -0.21 -18.33 28.71
C HIS A 559 -0.47 -18.16 30.22
N GLU A 560 0.49 -17.59 30.96
CA GLU A 560 0.26 -17.21 32.35
C GLU A 560 -0.75 -16.05 32.44
N LYS A 561 -1.39 -15.87 33.59
CA LYS A 561 -2.21 -14.68 33.84
C LYS A 561 -1.34 -13.55 34.38
N ASP A 562 -1.50 -12.37 33.81
CA ASP A 562 -0.87 -11.14 34.29
C ASP A 562 -1.90 -10.02 34.32
N SER A 563 -2.02 -9.32 35.45
CA SER A 563 -3.06 -8.29 35.63
C SER A 563 -2.49 -6.96 36.10
N ARG A 564 -1.24 -6.64 35.75
CA ARG A 564 -0.50 -5.46 36.24
C ARG A 564 -1.09 -4.13 35.80
N PHE A 565 -1.78 -4.07 34.66
CA PHE A 565 -2.42 -2.86 34.19
C PHE A 565 -3.82 -2.71 34.81
N LYS A 566 -4.04 -1.60 35.52
CA LYS A 566 -5.33 -1.22 36.12
C LYS A 566 -5.79 0.13 35.62
N GLU A 567 -7.08 0.26 35.40
CA GLU A 567 -7.69 1.55 35.10
C GLU A 567 -7.52 2.51 36.28
N VAL A 568 -7.15 3.76 35.98
CA VAL A 568 -7.08 4.85 36.94
C VAL A 568 -7.92 6.02 36.43
N LYS A 569 -8.46 6.82 37.36
CA LYS A 569 -9.31 7.96 37.00
C LYS A 569 -8.50 9.01 36.23
N GLY A 570 -9.09 9.53 35.15
CA GLY A 570 -8.53 10.60 34.35
C GLY A 570 -7.78 10.11 33.11
N THR A 571 -6.93 10.99 32.59
CA THR A 571 -6.03 10.78 31.44
C THR A 571 -4.66 11.30 31.82
N THR A 572 -3.60 10.74 31.24
CA THR A 572 -2.25 11.30 31.38
C THR A 572 -2.06 12.57 30.56
N GLY A 573 -2.92 12.81 29.57
CA GLY A 573 -2.81 13.91 28.60
C GLY A 573 -1.84 13.61 27.45
N GLN A 574 -1.32 12.39 27.36
CA GLN A 574 -0.42 11.97 26.28
C GLN A 574 -1.16 11.90 24.94
N LEU A 575 -2.44 11.54 24.99
CA LEU A 575 -3.34 11.42 23.84
C LEU A 575 -4.53 12.37 23.99
N ARG A 576 -4.97 12.89 22.85
CA ARG A 576 -6.15 13.74 22.78
C ARG A 576 -7.03 13.38 21.60
N THR A 577 -8.34 13.33 21.85
CA THR A 577 -9.34 13.24 20.80
C THR A 577 -9.49 14.58 20.09
N VAL A 578 -9.51 14.52 18.75
CA VAL A 578 -9.72 15.67 17.88
C VAL A 578 -11.03 15.49 17.14
N HIS A 579 -11.91 16.47 17.27
CA HIS A 579 -13.18 16.54 16.55
C HIS A 579 -13.03 17.51 15.39
N SER A 580 -13.21 17.04 14.16
CA SER A 580 -13.08 17.90 12.96
C SER A 580 -14.15 17.64 11.93
N ILE A 581 -14.50 18.70 11.21
CA ILE A 581 -15.33 18.62 10.01
C ILE A 581 -14.42 18.30 8.83
N PHE A 582 -14.71 17.20 8.17
CA PHE A 582 -14.10 16.81 6.91
C PHE A 582 -15.04 17.15 5.76
N VAL A 583 -14.47 17.64 4.66
CA VAL A 583 -15.22 17.99 3.45
C VAL A 583 -14.88 17.02 2.34
N GLU A 584 -15.93 16.51 1.71
CA GLU A 584 -15.85 15.76 0.47
C GLU A 584 -15.92 16.74 -0.69
N GLU A 585 -14.85 16.88 -1.45
CA GLU A 585 -14.77 17.75 -2.62
C GLU A 585 -15.04 16.97 -3.90
N GLY A 586 -15.69 17.59 -4.88
CA GLY A 586 -15.86 17.05 -6.22
C GLY A 586 -16.08 18.12 -7.26
N GLN A 587 -16.24 17.71 -8.52
CA GLN A 587 -16.51 18.66 -9.61
C GLN A 587 -18.00 18.91 -9.80
N SER A 588 -18.34 20.19 -9.95
CA SER A 588 -19.68 20.69 -10.32
C SER A 588 -19.51 21.90 -11.23
N HIS A 589 -20.17 21.90 -12.39
CA HIS A 589 -20.13 22.99 -13.37
C HIS A 589 -18.69 23.41 -13.75
N GLY A 590 -17.79 22.43 -13.92
CA GLY A 590 -16.38 22.66 -14.29
C GLY A 590 -15.49 23.25 -13.18
N SER A 591 -15.98 23.35 -11.94
CA SER A 591 -15.19 23.82 -10.79
C SER A 591 -15.22 22.82 -9.63
N THR A 592 -14.14 22.78 -8.84
CA THR A 592 -14.12 22.01 -7.59
C THR A 592 -14.97 22.69 -6.53
N THR A 593 -15.86 21.94 -5.89
CA THR A 593 -16.72 22.42 -4.81
C THR A 593 -16.89 21.34 -3.74
N GLY A 594 -17.35 21.72 -2.54
CA GLY A 594 -17.77 20.76 -1.51
C GLY A 594 -19.07 20.08 -1.92
N LEU A 595 -19.07 18.75 -1.97
CA LEU A 595 -20.24 17.91 -2.21
C LEU A 595 -21.01 17.65 -0.92
N SER A 596 -20.29 17.33 0.15
CA SER A 596 -20.84 17.00 1.45
C SER A 596 -19.79 17.21 2.55
N SER A 597 -20.19 17.06 3.82
CA SER A 597 -19.28 17.12 4.96
C SER A 597 -19.76 16.24 6.10
N ASP A 598 -18.83 15.71 6.88
CA ASP A 598 -19.13 14.93 8.07
C ASP A 598 -18.19 15.27 9.23
N ASN A 599 -18.64 15.00 10.46
CA ASN A 599 -17.78 15.07 11.63
C ASN A 599 -17.00 13.77 11.74
N MET A 600 -15.69 13.86 11.98
CA MET A 600 -14.87 12.70 12.27
C MET A 600 -14.01 12.96 13.50
N ASP A 601 -13.93 11.93 14.32
CA ASP A 601 -13.07 11.88 15.49
C ASP A 601 -11.81 11.08 15.14
N PHE A 602 -10.66 11.57 15.61
CA PHE A 602 -9.40 10.85 15.53
C PHE A 602 -8.49 11.25 16.69
N VAL A 603 -7.45 10.46 16.94
CA VAL A 603 -6.53 10.67 18.05
C VAL A 603 -5.20 11.19 17.54
N VAL A 604 -4.67 12.17 18.28
CA VAL A 604 -3.32 12.69 18.13
C VAL A 604 -2.57 12.57 19.45
N SER A 605 -1.25 12.49 19.38
CA SER A 605 -0.39 12.71 20.54
C SER A 605 0.03 14.17 20.57
N ASP A 606 -0.02 14.78 21.76
CA ASP A 606 0.48 16.14 21.96
C ASP A 606 2.00 16.14 22.32
N GLU A 607 2.57 14.98 22.68
CA GLU A 607 4.00 14.83 23.01
C GLU A 607 4.84 14.29 21.85
N LYS A 608 4.31 13.33 21.10
CA LYS A 608 5.03 12.61 20.04
C LYS A 608 4.73 13.21 18.67
N THR A 609 5.68 13.10 17.74
CA THR A 609 5.39 13.40 16.34
C THR A 609 4.53 12.30 15.72
N ILE A 610 3.96 12.58 14.54
CA ILE A 610 3.21 11.58 13.78
C ILE A 610 4.07 10.45 13.20
N ASN A 611 5.40 10.45 13.36
CA ASN A 611 6.29 9.53 12.68
C ASN A 611 7.00 8.61 13.69
N THR A 612 6.93 7.30 13.47
CA THR A 612 7.68 6.30 14.26
C THR A 612 8.44 5.37 13.32
N ALA A 613 9.71 5.13 13.62
CA ALA A 613 10.49 4.08 12.98
C ALA A 613 10.37 2.78 13.78
N VAL A 614 10.02 1.69 13.11
CA VAL A 614 10.00 0.33 13.67
C VAL A 614 11.14 -0.43 13.04
N VAL A 615 12.07 -0.93 13.85
CA VAL A 615 13.37 -1.41 13.39
C VAL A 615 13.59 -2.84 13.84
N ILE A 616 13.70 -3.77 12.90
CA ILE A 616 14.03 -5.17 13.20
C ILE A 616 15.56 -5.40 13.21
N PRO A 617 16.15 -5.78 14.36
CA PRO A 617 17.56 -6.17 14.40
C PRO A 617 17.74 -7.53 13.74
N LEU A 618 18.68 -7.63 12.80
CA LEU A 618 19.02 -8.87 12.11
C LEU A 618 20.48 -9.22 12.35
N THR A 619 20.74 -10.46 12.73
CA THR A 619 22.09 -10.97 12.95
C THR A 619 22.21 -12.42 12.49
N LYS A 620 23.39 -12.85 12.03
CA LYS A 620 23.61 -14.21 11.52
C LYS A 620 24.46 -15.00 12.51
N GLY A 621 23.95 -16.15 12.97
CA GLY A 621 24.62 -17.02 13.93
C GLY A 621 25.77 -17.82 13.32
N LEU A 622 26.62 -18.45 14.15
CA LEU A 622 27.77 -19.26 13.69
C LEU A 622 27.39 -20.47 12.82
N LYS A 623 26.13 -20.92 12.88
CA LYS A 623 25.59 -21.99 12.02
C LYS A 623 24.93 -21.45 10.76
N ASP A 624 25.27 -20.21 10.39
CA ASP A 624 24.72 -19.49 9.26
C ASP A 624 23.20 -19.20 9.35
N ASP A 625 22.63 -19.30 10.55
CA ASP A 625 21.21 -19.08 10.81
C ASP A 625 20.91 -17.61 11.13
N LEU A 626 20.04 -16.96 10.35
CA LEU A 626 19.58 -15.62 10.64
C LEU A 626 18.67 -15.62 11.87
N HIS A 627 18.89 -14.66 12.74
CA HIS A 627 18.07 -14.39 13.89
C HIS A 627 17.51 -12.97 13.82
N ALA A 628 16.28 -12.84 14.28
CA ALA A 628 15.62 -11.57 14.46
C ALA A 628 15.65 -11.21 15.96
N GLY A 629 16.00 -9.95 16.24
CA GLY A 629 16.00 -9.40 17.58
C GLY A 629 14.61 -8.96 18.01
N ILE A 630 14.24 -9.25 19.25
CA ILE A 630 12.98 -8.83 19.86
C ILE A 630 13.19 -8.15 21.19
N LEU A 631 12.23 -7.28 21.50
CA LEU A 631 11.97 -6.81 22.84
C LEU A 631 10.75 -7.54 23.39
N VAL A 632 10.78 -7.77 24.69
CA VAL A 632 9.69 -8.39 25.43
C VAL A 632 9.29 -7.40 26.52
N ASP A 633 8.10 -6.82 26.36
CA ASP A 633 7.51 -5.88 27.31
C ASP A 633 6.07 -6.31 27.61
N TYR A 634 5.47 -5.70 28.64
CA TYR A 634 4.07 -5.92 28.97
C TYR A 634 3.28 -4.69 28.52
N LEU A 635 2.22 -4.89 27.75
CA LEU A 635 1.39 -3.83 27.17
C LEU A 635 -0.07 -3.93 27.66
N PRO A 636 -0.79 -2.81 27.79
CA PRO A 636 -2.11 -2.78 28.41
C PRO A 636 -3.19 -3.47 27.56
N VAL A 637 -3.14 -3.36 26.23
CA VAL A 637 -4.21 -3.85 25.35
C VAL A 637 -4.25 -5.39 25.29
N PRO A 638 -3.12 -6.10 25.07
CA PRO A 638 -3.13 -7.56 25.12
C PRO A 638 -3.63 -8.09 26.47
N GLN A 639 -3.29 -7.41 27.57
CA GLN A 639 -3.79 -7.78 28.90
C GLN A 639 -5.31 -7.73 28.99
N ARG A 640 -5.95 -6.72 28.40
CA ARG A 640 -7.41 -6.55 28.41
C ARG A 640 -8.13 -7.63 27.60
N HIS A 641 -7.52 -8.09 26.51
CA HIS A 641 -8.12 -9.07 25.61
C HIS A 641 -7.76 -10.53 25.91
N GLU A 642 -6.60 -10.79 26.51
CA GLU A 642 -6.03 -12.13 26.68
C GLU A 642 -5.74 -12.47 28.15
N GLY A 643 -5.85 -11.51 29.06
CA GLY A 643 -5.53 -11.70 30.48
C GLY A 643 -4.03 -11.74 30.77
N ASN A 644 -3.19 -11.38 29.80
CA ASN A 644 -1.75 -11.20 29.93
C ASN A 644 -1.24 -10.12 28.97
N GLY A 645 -0.42 -9.20 29.47
CA GLY A 645 0.16 -8.10 28.66
C GLY A 645 1.43 -8.45 27.89
N LEU A 646 2.03 -9.62 28.12
CA LEU A 646 3.34 -9.98 27.57
C LEU A 646 3.32 -9.96 26.04
N THR A 647 4.12 -9.08 25.44
CA THR A 647 4.15 -8.84 24.00
C THR A 647 5.58 -8.85 23.48
N MET A 648 5.80 -9.59 22.40
CA MET A 648 7.03 -9.49 21.60
C MET A 648 6.86 -8.44 20.51
N HIS A 649 7.81 -7.51 20.43
CA HIS A 649 7.80 -6.46 19.42
C HIS A 649 9.21 -6.07 18.98
N ALA A 650 9.28 -5.29 17.90
CA ALA A 650 10.53 -4.67 17.45
C ALA A 650 10.82 -3.35 18.21
N PRO A 651 12.10 -3.00 18.39
CA PRO A 651 12.49 -1.64 18.76
C PRO A 651 11.77 -0.58 17.94
N SER A 652 11.15 0.37 18.62
CA SER A 652 10.34 1.42 18.01
C SER A 652 10.77 2.79 18.54
N PHE A 653 10.95 3.76 17.65
CA PHE A 653 11.46 5.09 17.98
C PHE A 653 10.59 6.18 17.38
N ASN A 654 10.00 7.04 18.22
CA ASN A 654 9.36 8.25 17.73
C ASN A 654 10.42 9.16 17.10
N ILE A 655 10.12 9.69 15.91
CA ILE A 655 11.05 10.48 15.12
C ILE A 655 10.94 11.95 15.53
N PRO A 656 12.03 12.59 15.99
CA PRO A 656 12.00 13.99 16.40
C PRO A 656 11.61 14.96 15.26
N PRO A 657 10.99 16.12 15.57
CA PRO A 657 10.55 17.09 14.56
C PRO A 657 11.66 17.65 13.67
N GLU A 658 12.90 17.69 14.15
CA GLU A 658 14.07 18.17 13.39
C GLU A 658 14.48 17.23 12.24
N ILE A 659 14.02 15.97 12.28
CA ILE A 659 14.25 14.99 11.23
C ILE A 659 13.17 15.16 10.15
N THR A 660 13.62 15.63 8.99
CA THR A 660 12.72 16.06 7.90
C THR A 660 12.90 15.24 6.63
N ASN A 661 13.86 14.32 6.59
CA ASN A 661 14.10 13.46 5.43
C ASN A 661 14.63 12.08 5.83
N LEU A 662 14.54 11.14 4.89
CA LEU A 662 14.90 9.73 5.10
C LEU A 662 16.40 9.55 5.43
N LYS A 663 17.30 10.37 4.90
CA LYS A 663 18.74 10.30 5.18
C LYS A 663 19.03 10.65 6.64
N GLN A 664 18.40 11.70 7.16
CA GLN A 664 18.46 12.05 8.59
C GLN A 664 17.84 10.95 9.46
N MET A 665 16.74 10.34 9.02
CA MET A 665 16.10 9.23 9.73
C MET A 665 17.00 7.99 9.81
N LYS A 666 17.62 7.57 8.70
CA LYS A 666 18.61 6.46 8.69
C LYS A 666 19.76 6.75 9.65
N ARG A 667 20.26 7.99 9.69
CA ARG A 667 21.30 8.40 10.65
C ARG A 667 20.82 8.32 12.10
N PHE A 668 19.64 8.84 12.40
CA PHE A 668 19.07 8.77 13.73
C PHE A 668 18.90 7.33 14.23
N ILE A 669 18.40 6.43 13.36
CA ILE A 669 18.29 5.00 13.68
C ILE A 669 19.69 4.41 13.92
N ALA A 670 20.64 4.71 13.04
CA ALA A 670 22.02 4.20 13.19
C ALA A 670 22.63 4.64 14.52
N ASP A 671 22.44 5.90 14.93
CA ASP A 671 22.93 6.43 16.20
C ASP A 671 22.30 5.70 17.41
N LYS A 672 21.02 5.30 17.34
CA LYS A 672 20.36 4.48 18.40
C LYS A 672 21.01 3.12 18.60
N PHE A 673 21.62 2.57 17.55
CA PHE A 673 22.31 1.28 17.58
C PHE A 673 23.84 1.42 17.58
N SER A 674 24.39 2.64 17.68
CA SER A 674 25.84 2.88 17.54
C SER A 674 26.43 2.30 16.25
N LEU A 675 25.66 2.38 15.16
CA LEU A 675 26.01 1.90 13.83
C LEU A 675 26.24 3.07 12.87
N LYS A 676 26.77 2.76 11.68
CA LYS A 676 26.77 3.68 10.55
C LYS A 676 25.42 3.62 9.81
N PRO A 677 24.99 4.71 9.15
CA PRO A 677 23.75 4.75 8.37
C PRO A 677 23.65 3.69 7.26
N GLU A 678 24.78 3.25 6.72
CA GLU A 678 24.88 2.18 5.71
C GLU A 678 24.34 0.82 6.20
N ASN A 679 24.28 0.59 7.51
CA ASN A 679 23.72 -0.63 8.09
C ASN A 679 22.20 -0.54 8.36
N VAL A 680 21.56 0.57 8.01
CA VAL A 680 20.11 0.79 8.18
C VAL A 680 19.40 0.61 6.85
N ILE A 681 18.65 -0.48 6.75
CA ILE A 681 18.00 -0.93 5.53
C ILE A 681 16.51 -0.56 5.61
N LYS A 682 15.99 0.11 4.58
CA LYS A 682 14.56 0.40 4.46
C LYS A 682 13.83 -0.89 4.06
N LEU A 683 12.77 -1.26 4.79
CA LEU A 683 11.96 -2.45 4.48
C LEU A 683 10.69 -2.06 3.72
N GLY A 684 10.80 -1.26 2.66
CA GLY A 684 9.65 -0.78 1.87
C GLY A 684 8.98 0.48 2.41
N GLU A 685 7.81 0.82 1.85
CA GLU A 685 7.16 2.12 2.08
C GLU A 685 6.44 2.25 3.43
N SER A 686 6.24 3.50 3.86
CA SER A 686 5.54 3.85 5.10
C SER A 686 4.04 3.54 5.01
N TYR A 687 3.41 3.33 6.16
CA TYR A 687 1.98 3.03 6.27
C TYR A 687 1.38 3.67 7.53
N PHE A 688 0.05 3.69 7.65
CA PHE A 688 -0.63 4.21 8.84
C PHE A 688 -0.75 3.13 9.91
N SER A 689 -0.55 3.50 11.18
CA SER A 689 -0.78 2.62 12.31
C SER A 689 -2.25 2.19 12.40
N HIS A 690 -3.18 3.14 12.24
CA HIS A 690 -4.61 2.87 12.08
C HIS A 690 -5.31 3.99 11.30
N ILE A 691 -5.51 3.82 9.99
CA ILE A 691 -6.00 4.87 9.08
C ILE A 691 -7.43 5.38 9.37
N GLY A 692 -8.21 4.61 10.13
CA GLY A 692 -9.53 5.03 10.61
C GLY A 692 -9.54 5.77 11.96
N LEU A 693 -8.39 5.98 12.61
CA LEU A 693 -8.33 6.42 14.01
C LEU A 693 -7.20 7.41 14.32
N THR A 694 -6.07 7.34 13.62
CA THR A 694 -4.93 8.23 13.88
C THR A 694 -4.13 8.51 12.62
N GLN A 695 -3.52 9.68 12.58
CA GLN A 695 -2.57 10.10 11.53
C GLN A 695 -1.14 9.52 11.74
N HIS A 696 -0.94 8.73 12.78
CA HIS A 696 0.35 8.11 13.12
C HIS A 696 0.85 7.20 11.99
N ARG A 697 2.06 7.49 11.49
CA ARG A 697 2.76 6.78 10.43
C ARG A 697 3.93 5.97 10.96
N ILE A 698 4.10 4.80 10.36
CA ILE A 698 5.15 3.84 10.67
C ILE A 698 6.10 3.73 9.48
N TYR A 699 7.40 3.81 9.77
CA TYR A 699 8.48 3.63 8.82
C TYR A 699 9.24 2.33 9.15
N PRO A 700 9.16 1.30 8.31
CA PRO A 700 9.76 0.01 8.59
C PRO A 700 11.23 -0.05 8.16
N PHE A 701 12.10 -0.50 9.07
CA PHE A 701 13.53 -0.66 8.83
C PHE A 701 14.06 -1.99 9.39
N ALA A 702 15.19 -2.41 8.86
CA ALA A 702 16.06 -3.40 9.46
C ALA A 702 17.43 -2.78 9.79
N VAL A 703 18.09 -3.34 10.79
CA VAL A 703 19.51 -3.10 11.06
C VAL A 703 20.25 -4.42 11.05
N ALA A 704 21.18 -4.57 10.12
CA ALA A 704 22.01 -5.76 9.99
C ALA A 704 23.34 -5.51 10.70
N ALA A 705 23.54 -6.13 11.88
CA ALA A 705 24.77 -5.93 12.65
C ALA A 705 25.11 -7.13 13.55
N PRO A 706 26.36 -7.21 14.04
CA PRO A 706 26.75 -8.20 15.04
C PRO A 706 25.95 -8.04 16.35
N PRO A 707 25.72 -9.12 17.12
CA PRO A 707 24.93 -9.09 18.36
C PRO A 707 25.43 -8.05 19.38
N GLN A 708 26.74 -7.81 19.41
CA GLN A 708 27.40 -6.87 20.33
C GLN A 708 27.07 -5.41 20.01
N ALA A 709 26.76 -5.10 18.74
CA ALA A 709 26.37 -3.75 18.32
C ALA A 709 25.00 -3.34 18.88
N PHE A 710 24.16 -4.32 19.22
CA PHE A 710 22.89 -4.06 19.89
C PHE A 710 23.05 -3.83 21.40
N GLY A 711 24.28 -3.76 21.92
CA GLY A 711 24.61 -3.34 23.29
C GLY A 711 24.02 -4.23 24.40
N PRO A 712 23.98 -3.76 25.66
CA PRO A 712 23.24 -4.41 26.74
C PRO A 712 21.72 -4.25 26.61
N SER A 713 21.20 -4.01 25.40
CA SER A 713 19.76 -3.94 25.16
C SER A 713 19.07 -5.20 25.70
N LYS A 714 17.81 -5.04 26.10
CA LYS A 714 16.87 -6.14 26.34
C LYS A 714 16.59 -6.96 25.06
N THR A 715 17.32 -6.73 23.96
CA THR A 715 17.11 -7.44 22.71
C THR A 715 17.56 -8.88 22.86
N GLU A 716 16.59 -9.79 22.75
CA GLU A 716 16.83 -11.22 22.67
C GLU A 716 16.70 -11.68 21.22
N PHE A 717 17.46 -12.70 20.82
CA PHE A 717 17.48 -13.17 19.45
C PHE A 717 16.78 -14.51 19.32
N ILE A 718 15.80 -14.59 18.41
CA ILE A 718 15.13 -15.83 18.03
C ILE A 718 15.48 -16.16 16.57
N PRO A 719 15.80 -17.43 16.25
CA PRO A 719 16.02 -17.85 14.88
C PRO A 719 14.80 -17.55 14.00
N PHE A 720 15.03 -17.03 12.80
CA PHE A 720 13.97 -16.58 11.90
C PHE A 720 12.98 -17.70 11.55
N HIS A 721 13.46 -18.95 11.38
CA HIS A 721 12.61 -20.11 11.11
C HIS A 721 11.65 -20.45 12.27
N GLN A 722 12.02 -20.13 13.52
CA GLN A 722 11.14 -20.35 14.67
C GLN A 722 10.03 -19.32 14.74
N TYR A 723 10.28 -18.06 14.33
CA TYR A 723 9.21 -17.09 14.14
C TYR A 723 8.20 -17.63 13.16
N ARG A 724 8.64 -18.08 11.99
CA ARG A 724 7.73 -18.61 10.97
C ARG A 724 6.83 -19.72 11.51
N LEU A 725 7.38 -20.63 12.32
CA LEU A 725 6.62 -21.75 12.88
C LEU A 725 5.59 -21.32 13.94
N LEU A 726 5.85 -20.23 14.66
CA LEU A 726 5.09 -19.85 15.86
C LEU A 726 4.49 -18.44 15.74
N TRP A 727 4.47 -17.85 14.56
CA TRP A 727 4.19 -16.42 14.42
C TRP A 727 2.79 -16.04 14.93
N SER A 728 1.78 -16.89 14.74
CA SER A 728 0.42 -16.71 15.27
C SER A 728 0.38 -16.73 16.80
N SER A 729 1.28 -17.48 17.44
CA SER A 729 1.35 -17.62 18.90
C SER A 729 2.34 -16.64 19.56
N LEU A 730 3.37 -16.18 18.84
CA LEU A 730 4.45 -15.37 19.41
C LEU A 730 4.10 -13.88 19.48
N SER A 731 3.42 -13.33 18.50
CA SER A 731 3.04 -11.91 18.55
C SER A 731 1.84 -11.62 17.70
N LYS A 732 1.04 -10.66 18.16
CA LYS A 732 -0.07 -10.05 17.43
C LYS A 732 0.17 -8.55 17.21
N ASP A 733 1.37 -8.05 17.51
CA ASP A 733 1.75 -6.66 17.18
C ASP A 733 1.91 -6.53 15.67
N THR A 734 0.99 -5.78 15.04
CA THR A 734 0.95 -5.56 13.60
C THR A 734 2.31 -5.06 13.06
N HIS A 735 2.95 -4.11 13.75
CA HIS A 735 4.15 -3.47 13.22
C HIS A 735 5.33 -4.41 13.24
N PHE A 736 5.46 -5.19 14.30
CA PHE A 736 6.46 -6.24 14.41
C PHE A 736 6.29 -7.32 13.33
N MET A 737 5.05 -7.78 13.13
CA MET A 737 4.73 -8.78 12.12
C MET A 737 5.05 -8.28 10.71
N VAL A 738 4.76 -7.02 10.39
CA VAL A 738 5.09 -6.44 9.07
C VAL A 738 6.59 -6.35 8.85
N VAL A 739 7.37 -5.82 9.81
CA VAL A 739 8.83 -5.73 9.61
C VAL A 739 9.48 -7.11 9.49
N LEU A 740 8.96 -8.12 10.19
CA LEU A 740 9.37 -9.51 9.99
C LEU A 740 9.00 -10.03 8.60
N ALA A 741 7.75 -9.88 8.17
CA ALA A 741 7.29 -10.35 6.86
C ALA A 741 8.10 -9.71 5.71
N ARG A 742 8.35 -8.40 5.79
CA ARG A 742 9.14 -7.68 4.78
C ARG A 742 10.63 -8.04 4.83
N ALA A 743 11.20 -8.20 6.03
CA ALA A 743 12.58 -8.70 6.15
C ALA A 743 12.72 -10.11 5.55
N TYR A 744 11.74 -10.99 5.79
CA TYR A 744 11.72 -12.33 5.19
C TYR A 744 11.72 -12.28 3.66
N GLN A 745 10.91 -11.39 3.07
CA GLN A 745 10.85 -11.24 1.62
C GLN A 745 12.19 -10.82 1.00
N MET A 746 13.02 -10.06 1.72
CA MET A 746 14.35 -9.62 1.29
C MET A 746 15.48 -10.64 1.58
N LEU A 747 15.18 -11.84 2.07
CA LEU A 747 16.17 -12.90 2.21
C LEU A 747 16.40 -13.64 0.88
N SER A 748 17.62 -14.13 0.67
CA SER A 748 17.94 -14.95 -0.50
C SER A 748 17.12 -16.24 -0.53
N ASN A 749 16.89 -16.79 -1.72
CA ASN A 749 16.13 -18.02 -1.88
C ASN A 749 16.79 -19.21 -1.18
N ASP A 750 18.12 -19.25 -1.10
CA ASP A 750 18.86 -20.31 -0.40
C ASP A 750 18.55 -20.32 1.09
N ILE A 751 18.58 -19.15 1.73
CA ILE A 751 18.23 -18.99 3.14
C ILE A 751 16.76 -19.38 3.38
N LYS A 752 15.86 -18.95 2.48
CA LYS A 752 14.43 -19.30 2.57
C LYS A 752 14.21 -20.81 2.44
N ASN A 753 14.94 -21.48 1.56
CA ASN A 753 14.85 -22.93 1.34
C ASN A 753 15.42 -23.73 2.52
N ASP A 754 16.58 -23.33 3.06
CA ASP A 754 17.13 -23.92 4.29
C ASP A 754 16.13 -23.84 5.45
N TYR A 755 15.46 -22.69 5.63
CA TYR A 755 14.45 -22.56 6.67
C TYR A 755 13.25 -23.46 6.47
N LYS A 756 12.78 -23.62 5.23
CA LYS A 756 11.69 -24.56 4.91
C LYS A 756 12.10 -25.99 5.26
N MET A 757 13.32 -26.40 4.92
CA MET A 757 13.84 -27.74 5.23
C MET A 757 13.92 -27.98 6.73
N ARG A 758 14.49 -27.04 7.49
CA ARG A 758 14.58 -27.15 8.96
C ARG A 758 13.21 -27.18 9.64
N VAL A 759 12.25 -26.38 9.16
CA VAL A 759 10.86 -26.43 9.65
C VAL A 759 10.25 -27.80 9.38
N LYS A 760 10.44 -28.34 8.16
CA LYS A 760 9.96 -29.68 7.80
C LYS A 760 10.59 -30.76 8.69
N GLU A 761 11.88 -30.69 8.96
CA GLU A 761 12.59 -31.60 9.87
C GLU A 761 12.03 -31.52 11.29
N ILE A 762 11.83 -30.32 11.84
CA ILE A 762 11.28 -30.14 13.21
C ILE A 762 9.85 -30.70 13.31
N VAL A 763 9.02 -30.43 12.31
CA VAL A 763 7.65 -30.98 12.24
C VAL A 763 7.74 -32.50 12.16
N GLN A 764 8.51 -33.03 11.21
CA GLN A 764 8.69 -34.48 11.05
C GLN A 764 9.21 -35.15 12.32
N GLU A 765 10.21 -34.59 13.01
CA GLU A 765 10.76 -35.12 14.26
C GLU A 765 9.70 -35.13 15.39
N ARG A 766 8.89 -34.06 15.49
CA ARG A 766 7.82 -33.98 16.50
C ARG A 766 6.67 -34.95 16.26
N PHE A 767 6.44 -35.34 15.00
CA PHE A 767 5.39 -36.28 14.62
C PHE A 767 5.93 -37.69 14.31
N SER A 768 7.24 -37.89 14.19
CA SER A 768 7.91 -39.18 14.03
C SER A 768 7.91 -39.91 15.37
N GLY A 769 6.83 -40.64 15.64
CA GLY A 769 6.61 -41.34 16.91
C GLY A 769 5.18 -41.23 17.42
N LYS A 770 4.39 -40.28 16.89
CA LYS A 770 2.94 -40.36 16.94
C LYS A 770 2.50 -41.20 15.75
N VAL A 771 2.39 -42.51 15.94
CA VAL A 771 1.48 -43.29 15.08
C VAL A 771 0.14 -42.59 15.22
N ALA A 772 -0.40 -42.04 14.13
CA ALA A 772 -1.78 -41.60 14.11
C ALA A 772 -2.60 -42.82 14.53
N ASP A 773 -3.13 -42.78 15.75
CA ASP A 773 -4.06 -43.78 16.21
C ASP A 773 -5.36 -43.55 15.44
N TRP A 774 -5.43 -44.19 14.27
CA TRP A 774 -6.67 -44.31 13.51
C TRP A 774 -7.63 -45.31 14.15
N SER A 775 -7.38 -45.77 15.39
CA SER A 775 -8.42 -46.46 16.15
C SER A 775 -9.54 -45.48 16.46
N ILE A 776 -10.62 -45.65 15.72
CA ILE A 776 -11.93 -45.15 16.10
C ILE A 776 -12.17 -45.67 17.54
N PRO A 777 -12.53 -44.82 18.52
CA PRO A 777 -12.99 -45.32 19.80
C PRO A 777 -14.21 -46.22 19.54
N MET A 778 -14.01 -47.53 19.62
CA MET A 778 -15.05 -48.55 19.53
C MET A 778 -15.90 -48.54 20.79
N THR A 779 -16.67 -47.47 20.99
CA THR A 779 -17.86 -47.44 21.84
C THR A 779 -18.88 -46.44 21.28
N TYR A 780 -19.16 -46.53 19.98
CA TYR A 780 -20.50 -46.21 19.50
C TYR A 780 -21.31 -47.50 19.59
N ALA A 781 -22.11 -47.64 20.66
CA ALA A 781 -23.08 -48.73 20.75
C ALA A 781 -24.17 -48.47 19.70
N PRO A 782 -24.30 -49.31 18.65
CA PRO A 782 -25.36 -49.14 17.67
C PRO A 782 -26.71 -49.49 18.31
N PRO A 783 -27.82 -48.81 17.91
CA PRO A 783 -29.15 -49.20 18.34
C PRO A 783 -29.45 -50.62 17.81
N PRO A 784 -30.18 -51.45 18.58
CA PRO A 784 -30.27 -52.87 18.30
C PRO A 784 -31.11 -53.18 17.05
N GLY A 785 -30.50 -53.93 16.14
CA GLY A 785 -31.16 -54.98 15.36
C GLY A 785 -31.61 -54.61 13.94
N LYS A 786 -30.92 -55.16 12.94
CA LYS A 786 -31.34 -56.41 12.28
C LYS A 786 -30.26 -56.91 11.30
N ASN A 787 -29.86 -58.15 11.52
CA ASN A 787 -28.90 -58.96 10.75
C ASN A 787 -29.27 -59.08 9.27
N ALA A 788 -28.27 -59.18 8.38
CA ALA A 788 -27.74 -60.48 7.92
C ALA A 788 -26.83 -60.34 6.69
N ASP A 789 -25.61 -60.86 6.83
CA ASP A 789 -24.84 -61.68 5.86
C ASP A 789 -24.78 -61.30 4.37
N ALA A 790 -23.56 -61.00 3.87
CA ALA A 790 -22.74 -62.00 3.17
C ALA A 790 -21.72 -61.37 2.18
N LYS A 791 -20.45 -61.72 2.42
CA LYS A 791 -19.38 -62.10 1.48
C LYS A 791 -19.14 -61.29 0.18
N VAL A 792 -17.94 -60.70 0.18
CA VAL A 792 -17.13 -60.27 -0.97
C VAL A 792 -16.94 -61.39 -2.00
N LYS A 793 -17.16 -61.05 -3.28
CA LYS A 793 -16.46 -61.64 -4.43
C LYS A 793 -16.20 -60.56 -5.49
N THR A 794 -14.93 -60.36 -5.79
CA THR A 794 -14.36 -59.68 -6.95
C THR A 794 -14.92 -60.27 -8.24
N LEU A 795 -15.27 -59.42 -9.22
CA LEU A 795 -15.46 -59.86 -10.61
C LEU A 795 -15.16 -58.73 -11.61
N GLU A 796 -14.61 -59.20 -12.72
CA GLU A 796 -13.99 -58.52 -13.85
C GLU A 796 -14.96 -57.67 -14.67
N ILE A 797 -14.39 -56.69 -15.37
CA ILE A 797 -15.09 -55.76 -16.26
C ILE A 797 -15.45 -56.48 -17.57
N ASP A 798 -16.75 -56.66 -17.83
CA ASP A 798 -17.27 -57.17 -19.10
C ASP A 798 -17.84 -56.03 -19.99
N LYS A 799 -17.52 -56.08 -21.28
CA LYS A 799 -17.54 -54.98 -22.26
C LYS A 799 -18.87 -54.84 -23.04
N THR A 800 -20.03 -54.89 -22.39
CA THR A 800 -21.32 -54.95 -23.14
C THR A 800 -22.38 -53.90 -22.78
N ALA A 801 -22.07 -52.90 -21.94
CA ALA A 801 -23.04 -51.85 -21.59
C ALA A 801 -22.99 -50.57 -22.46
N THR A 802 -22.05 -50.46 -23.41
CA THR A 802 -21.81 -49.23 -24.18
C THR A 802 -22.65 -49.10 -25.47
N ALA A 803 -23.50 -50.08 -25.79
CA ALA A 803 -24.27 -50.08 -27.04
C ALA A 803 -25.73 -49.58 -26.91
N LEU A 804 -26.32 -49.55 -25.71
CA LEU A 804 -27.76 -49.25 -25.56
C LEU A 804 -28.12 -47.78 -25.27
N ASN A 805 -27.13 -46.90 -25.02
CA ASN A 805 -27.35 -45.48 -24.74
C ASN A 805 -27.03 -44.54 -25.91
N LYS A 806 -26.54 -45.07 -27.04
CA LYS A 806 -26.21 -44.27 -28.23
C LYS A 806 -27.41 -44.09 -29.17
N GLU A 807 -28.28 -45.10 -29.29
CA GLU A 807 -29.50 -45.02 -30.12
C GLU A 807 -30.61 -44.12 -29.54
N LYS A 808 -30.64 -43.91 -28.22
CA LYS A 808 -31.63 -43.00 -27.59
C LYS A 808 -31.24 -41.53 -27.64
N LEU A 809 -29.95 -41.22 -27.84
CA LEU A 809 -29.47 -39.84 -27.94
C LEU A 809 -29.58 -39.31 -29.38
N GLU A 810 -29.43 -40.18 -30.40
CA GLU A 810 -29.52 -39.79 -31.81
C GLU A 810 -30.97 -39.62 -32.32
N ALA A 811 -31.97 -40.15 -31.62
CA ALA A 811 -33.39 -39.96 -31.93
C ALA A 811 -33.96 -38.62 -31.40
N ALA A 812 -33.33 -38.02 -30.39
CA ALA A 812 -33.76 -36.74 -29.80
C ALA A 812 -33.26 -35.53 -30.61
N THR A 813 -32.10 -35.64 -31.27
CA THR A 813 -31.50 -34.56 -32.05
C THR A 813 -32.14 -34.37 -33.42
N LYS A 814 -32.77 -35.40 -34.01
CA LYS A 814 -33.45 -35.31 -35.31
C LYS A 814 -34.84 -34.66 -35.28
N LYS A 815 -35.39 -34.36 -34.10
CA LYS A 815 -36.73 -33.76 -33.96
C LYS A 815 -36.72 -32.25 -33.69
N ALA A 816 -35.55 -31.66 -33.41
CA ALA A 816 -35.39 -30.23 -33.17
C ALA A 816 -35.00 -29.44 -34.44
N ASP A 817 -34.45 -30.10 -35.47
CA ASP A 817 -33.96 -29.45 -36.70
C ASP A 817 -34.99 -29.41 -37.86
N LEU A 818 -36.26 -29.72 -37.60
CA LEU A 818 -37.31 -29.81 -38.63
C LEU A 818 -38.45 -28.77 -38.49
N GLU A 819 -38.39 -27.85 -37.53
CA GLU A 819 -39.42 -26.81 -37.33
C GLU A 819 -38.95 -25.37 -37.66
N SER A 820 -37.76 -25.20 -38.21
CA SER A 820 -37.25 -23.88 -38.60
C SER A 820 -36.81 -23.87 -40.06
N HIS A 821 -37.75 -23.91 -41.02
CA HIS A 821 -37.63 -23.33 -42.38
C HIS A 821 -38.88 -23.65 -43.20
N ASN A 822 -39.93 -22.80 -43.14
CA ASN A 822 -40.72 -22.39 -44.30
C ASN A 822 -41.94 -21.53 -43.91
N GLN A 823 -41.88 -20.23 -44.22
CA GLN A 823 -42.84 -19.49 -45.07
C GLN A 823 -42.85 -18.01 -44.69
N GLY A 824 -42.30 -17.19 -45.59
CA GLY A 824 -42.73 -15.80 -45.75
C GLY A 824 -43.66 -15.70 -46.95
N ASN A 825 -44.71 -14.87 -46.85
CA ASN A 825 -45.03 -13.83 -47.84
C ASN A 825 -46.35 -13.06 -47.54
N ARG A 826 -46.31 -11.76 -47.88
CA ARG A 826 -47.38 -10.84 -48.36
C ARG A 826 -48.30 -10.07 -47.38
N GLU A 827 -47.96 -8.79 -47.25
CA GLU A 827 -48.70 -7.56 -47.69
C GLU A 827 -50.19 -7.27 -47.37
N ASN A 828 -50.38 -5.98 -46.98
CA ASN A 828 -51.47 -5.01 -47.25
C ASN A 828 -52.69 -4.82 -46.29
N MET A 829 -52.68 -3.65 -45.60
CA MET A 829 -53.73 -2.60 -45.41
C MET A 829 -55.19 -2.95 -44.95
N PRO A 830 -56.04 -1.98 -44.50
CA PRO A 830 -55.90 -0.91 -43.49
C PRO A 830 -57.18 -0.77 -42.57
N LYS A 831 -57.18 0.17 -41.58
CA LYS A 831 -58.31 1.02 -41.03
C LYS A 831 -58.15 1.29 -39.51
N GLN A 832 -58.01 2.57 -39.08
CA GLN A 832 -59.03 3.50 -38.51
C GLN A 832 -59.60 3.06 -37.14
N ASP A 833 -59.77 3.86 -36.08
CA ASP A 833 -59.79 5.32 -35.86
C ASP A 833 -59.65 5.67 -34.35
N SER A 834 -59.33 6.95 -34.11
CA SER A 834 -59.77 7.81 -32.98
C SER A 834 -58.93 7.82 -31.69
N LYS A 835 -58.68 8.95 -31.02
CA LYS A 835 -59.05 10.37 -31.20
C LYS A 835 -58.09 11.19 -30.31
N ALA A 836 -57.62 12.33 -30.81
CA ALA A 836 -57.07 13.43 -30.00
C ALA A 836 -58.24 14.23 -29.35
N PRO A 837 -57.98 15.24 -28.50
CA PRO A 837 -57.52 16.51 -29.05
C PRO A 837 -56.38 17.20 -28.27
N ALA A 838 -55.62 17.96 -29.06
CA ALA A 838 -54.64 18.95 -28.68
C ALA A 838 -55.28 20.35 -28.56
N ALA A 839 -54.55 21.30 -27.96
CA ALA A 839 -54.31 22.67 -28.45
C ALA A 839 -53.51 23.44 -27.37
N GLN A 840 -52.24 23.82 -27.55
CA GLN A 840 -51.62 24.83 -28.44
C GLN A 840 -51.43 26.22 -27.78
N PRO A 841 -50.43 27.01 -28.26
CA PRO A 841 -49.58 27.90 -27.47
C PRO A 841 -49.76 29.40 -27.79
N ALA A 842 -48.97 30.29 -27.18
CA ALA A 842 -48.79 31.65 -27.66
C ALA A 842 -47.35 32.16 -27.46
N LYS A 843 -46.88 32.90 -28.48
CA LYS A 843 -45.56 33.51 -28.65
C LYS A 843 -45.59 35.03 -28.37
N HIS A 844 -44.37 35.59 -28.31
CA HIS A 844 -43.90 36.94 -28.68
C HIS A 844 -44.21 38.12 -27.73
N ASP A 845 -43.15 38.83 -27.29
CA ASP A 845 -42.71 40.04 -28.01
C ASP A 845 -41.32 40.54 -27.57
N GLU A 846 -40.57 41.04 -28.56
CA GLU A 846 -39.35 41.85 -28.40
C GLU A 846 -39.71 43.33 -28.22
N ARG A 847 -38.86 44.11 -27.52
CA ARG A 847 -38.52 45.50 -27.93
C ARG A 847 -37.33 46.09 -27.14
N ILE A 848 -36.24 46.24 -27.89
CA ILE A 848 -35.23 47.32 -27.99
C ILE A 848 -35.42 48.55 -27.05
N ALA A 849 -34.35 48.93 -26.33
CA ALA A 849 -33.80 50.30 -26.30
C ALA A 849 -32.49 50.40 -25.46
N ASN A 850 -31.40 50.79 -26.11
CA ASN A 850 -30.26 51.53 -25.56
C ASN A 850 -30.38 52.96 -26.13
N PRO A 851 -29.90 54.05 -25.48
CA PRO A 851 -28.51 54.45 -25.72
C PRO A 851 -27.80 55.33 -24.64
N THR A 852 -26.48 55.14 -24.54
CA THR A 852 -25.37 56.13 -24.44
C THR A 852 -25.26 57.26 -23.39
N LEU A 853 -23.99 57.43 -22.96
CA LEU A 853 -23.15 58.67 -22.85
C LEU A 853 -22.71 59.20 -21.45
N ALA A 854 -21.39 59.08 -21.25
CA ALA A 854 -20.41 60.14 -20.92
C ALA A 854 -20.19 60.64 -19.46
N SER A 855 -18.99 60.26 -18.98
CA SER A 855 -17.87 61.15 -18.62
C SER A 855 -17.65 61.59 -17.17
N LYS A 856 -16.34 61.65 -16.85
CA LYS A 856 -15.60 62.71 -16.13
C LYS A 856 -15.02 62.43 -14.71
N THR A 857 -13.69 62.25 -14.75
CA THR A 857 -12.62 62.97 -14.01
C THR A 857 -12.04 62.42 -12.70
N MET A 858 -10.70 62.53 -12.69
CA MET A 858 -9.68 62.23 -11.68
C MET A 858 -9.91 62.83 -10.27
N LYS A 859 -9.29 62.20 -9.26
CA LYS A 859 -8.30 62.87 -8.39
C LYS A 859 -7.37 61.86 -7.70
N LYS A 860 -6.06 62.14 -7.81
CA LYS A 860 -4.95 61.60 -7.01
C LYS A 860 -5.17 61.89 -5.53
N LEU A 861 -4.59 61.06 -4.64
CA LEU A 861 -3.71 61.52 -3.56
C LEU A 861 -2.89 60.36 -2.99
N THR A 862 -1.71 60.73 -2.52
CA THR A 862 -0.49 59.97 -2.22
C THR A 862 -0.27 59.78 -0.72
N GLY A 863 0.62 58.85 -0.36
CA GLY A 863 1.35 58.77 0.92
C GLY A 863 0.89 57.61 1.81
N GLY A 864 1.72 56.76 2.42
CA GLY A 864 3.16 56.83 2.70
C GLY A 864 3.41 56.61 4.21
N HIS A 865 4.25 55.63 4.54
CA HIS A 865 4.99 55.38 5.80
C HIS A 865 4.34 54.63 7.01
N THR A 866 4.79 53.37 7.17
CA THR A 866 5.47 52.68 8.31
C THR A 866 5.80 53.47 9.61
N PRO A 867 6.39 52.84 10.67
CA PRO A 867 5.99 51.68 11.50
C PRO A 867 6.16 52.02 13.02
N PHE A 868 5.85 51.14 14.00
CA PHE A 868 6.41 51.31 15.36
C PHE A 868 6.62 49.99 16.14
N HIS A 869 7.77 49.95 16.81
CA HIS A 869 8.35 48.91 17.65
C HIS A 869 7.89 48.99 19.13
N GLN A 870 7.98 47.82 19.78
CA GLN A 870 8.39 47.51 21.17
C GLN A 870 8.23 48.56 22.28
N LYS A 871 7.73 48.09 23.44
CA LYS A 871 8.49 48.21 24.71
C LYS A 871 8.05 47.20 25.78
N THR A 872 9.08 46.82 26.53
CA THR A 872 9.22 45.82 27.59
C THR A 872 8.97 46.42 28.99
N MET A 873 9.06 45.54 30.00
CA MET A 873 9.29 45.78 31.44
C MET A 873 8.01 46.10 32.27
N GLU A 874 7.80 45.58 33.48
CA GLU A 874 8.77 45.36 34.56
C GLU A 874 8.15 44.58 35.76
N GLN A 875 8.99 43.78 36.46
CA GLN A 875 9.11 43.64 37.95
C GLN A 875 7.90 43.15 38.81
N LYS A 876 8.04 42.47 39.96
CA LYS A 876 9.10 41.77 40.72
C LYS A 876 8.42 41.18 41.98
N LYS A 877 9.12 40.25 42.64
CA LYS A 877 9.23 40.04 44.11
C LYS A 877 8.26 39.12 44.87
N GLU A 878 8.92 38.15 45.52
CA GLU A 878 8.92 37.81 46.97
C GLU A 878 7.63 37.24 47.58
N ASP A 879 7.65 36.42 48.62
CA ASP A 879 8.57 35.43 49.21
C ASP A 879 7.76 34.81 50.38
N GLU A 880 8.27 33.70 50.93
CA GLU A 880 8.01 33.24 52.32
C GLU A 880 6.64 32.67 52.77
N THR A 881 6.65 31.34 52.90
CA THR A 881 6.46 30.53 54.14
C THR A 881 5.62 31.07 55.32
N LYS A 882 4.63 30.27 55.80
CA LYS A 882 4.68 29.51 57.08
C LYS A 882 3.34 28.90 57.53
N SER A 883 3.51 27.85 58.34
CA SER A 883 2.70 27.33 59.47
C SER A 883 1.46 26.46 59.23
N LEU A 884 1.66 25.14 59.45
CA LEU A 884 1.21 24.35 60.62
C LEU A 884 -0.20 24.62 61.18
N SER A 885 -1.07 23.61 61.21
CA SER A 885 -1.30 22.74 62.39
C SER A 885 -2.60 21.90 62.29
N ASP A 886 -2.46 20.62 62.62
CA ASP A 886 -3.33 19.73 63.42
C ASP A 886 -4.86 19.81 63.34
N ASN A 887 -5.51 18.71 62.95
CA ASN A 887 -6.09 17.72 63.90
C ASN A 887 -7.06 16.73 63.20
N THR A 888 -6.67 15.45 63.23
CA THR A 888 -7.40 14.25 63.76
C THR A 888 -8.84 13.91 63.28
N PRO A 889 -9.16 12.62 63.03
CA PRO A 889 -10.24 12.18 62.14
C PRO A 889 -11.49 11.66 62.89
N PRO A 890 -12.53 11.20 62.18
CA PRO A 890 -13.42 10.16 62.68
C PRO A 890 -13.43 8.89 61.82
N GLN A 891 -13.67 7.80 62.54
CA GLN A 891 -13.64 6.41 62.16
C GLN A 891 -14.86 5.94 61.35
N ALA A 892 -14.58 4.88 60.60
CA ALA A 892 -15.43 3.84 60.02
C ALA A 892 -16.89 3.70 60.51
N GLN A 893 -17.79 3.50 59.53
CA GLN A 893 -18.89 2.55 59.62
C GLN A 893 -18.99 1.71 58.34
N GLN A 894 -19.19 0.42 58.56
CA GLN A 894 -19.37 -0.65 57.58
C GLN A 894 -20.73 -0.54 56.89
N GLU A 895 -20.83 -0.87 55.60
CA GLU A 895 -22.09 -1.34 55.01
C GLU A 895 -21.83 -2.34 53.86
N THR A 896 -22.29 -3.57 54.14
CA THR A 896 -22.95 -4.55 53.27
C THR A 896 -22.47 -4.82 51.84
N VAL A 897 -21.99 -6.05 51.66
CA VAL A 897 -21.72 -6.76 50.41
C VAL A 897 -23.04 -7.19 49.76
N GLU A 898 -23.28 -6.78 48.52
CA GLU A 898 -24.26 -7.40 47.61
C GLU A 898 -23.48 -8.07 46.46
N GLN A 899 -23.63 -9.39 46.33
CA GLN A 899 -22.92 -10.23 45.38
C GLN A 899 -23.50 -10.08 43.97
N ALA A 900 -22.73 -9.50 43.04
CA ALA A 900 -22.98 -9.65 41.61
C ALA A 900 -22.22 -10.88 41.08
N THR A 901 -22.97 -11.80 40.47
CA THR A 901 -22.50 -13.05 39.87
C THR A 901 -21.64 -12.79 38.63
N ALA A 902 -20.41 -13.33 38.63
CA ALA A 902 -19.49 -13.32 37.50
C ALA A 902 -19.92 -14.32 36.40
N PRO A 903 -19.77 -13.99 35.11
CA PRO A 903 -19.96 -14.96 34.03
C PRO A 903 -18.79 -15.94 33.99
N LYS A 904 -19.08 -17.25 33.94
CA LYS A 904 -18.10 -18.32 33.72
C LYS A 904 -17.57 -18.23 32.28
N LEU A 905 -16.26 -18.01 32.12
CA LEU A 905 -15.55 -18.10 30.84
C LEU A 905 -15.08 -19.55 30.61
N GLU A 906 -15.34 -20.07 29.42
CA GLU A 906 -14.86 -21.35 28.88
C GLU A 906 -13.35 -21.25 28.58
N THR A 907 -12.49 -21.81 29.44
CA THR A 907 -11.02 -21.80 29.25
C THR A 907 -10.47 -23.11 28.68
N ASP A 908 -11.22 -24.21 28.73
CA ASP A 908 -10.73 -25.55 28.35
C ASP A 908 -10.89 -25.86 26.84
N THR A 909 -11.75 -25.14 26.12
CA THR A 909 -11.97 -25.34 24.67
C THR A 909 -10.87 -24.72 23.82
N GLN A 910 -10.27 -23.62 24.26
CA GLN A 910 -9.32 -22.82 23.49
C GLN A 910 -7.93 -23.49 23.35
N LEU A 911 -7.44 -24.15 24.40
CA LEU A 911 -6.23 -24.98 24.33
C LEU A 911 -6.38 -26.15 23.34
N SER A 912 -7.58 -26.70 23.20
CA SER A 912 -7.83 -27.82 22.27
C SER A 912 -7.75 -27.37 20.80
N ASP A 913 -8.08 -26.11 20.53
CA ASP A 913 -8.17 -25.58 19.17
C ASP A 913 -6.80 -25.12 18.64
N ASP A 914 -5.90 -24.60 19.50
CA ASP A 914 -4.53 -24.25 19.12
C ASP A 914 -3.65 -25.51 18.85
N PHE A 915 -3.92 -26.62 19.57
CA PHE A 915 -3.29 -27.92 19.26
C PHE A 915 -3.86 -28.56 17.98
N LYS A 916 -5.14 -28.31 17.64
CA LYS A 916 -5.70 -28.70 16.35
C LYS A 916 -5.09 -27.91 15.19
N GLU A 917 -4.76 -26.63 15.39
CA GLU A 917 -4.08 -25.81 14.40
C GLU A 917 -2.68 -26.36 14.09
N MET A 918 -1.95 -26.84 15.10
CA MET A 918 -0.68 -27.56 14.90
C MET A 918 -0.85 -28.91 14.18
N ASP A 919 -1.95 -29.63 14.44
CA ASP A 919 -2.30 -30.88 13.71
C ASP A 919 -2.74 -30.60 12.26
N GLU A 920 -3.34 -29.44 11.99
CA GLU A 920 -3.74 -29.00 10.65
C GLU A 920 -2.53 -28.57 9.81
N ILE A 921 -1.56 -27.88 10.42
CA ILE A 921 -0.24 -27.59 9.83
C ILE A 921 0.51 -28.89 9.49
N ALA A 922 0.44 -29.91 10.34
CA ALA A 922 1.04 -31.22 10.07
C ALA A 922 0.40 -31.93 8.86
N ARG A 923 -0.94 -31.84 8.70
CA ARG A 923 -1.67 -32.40 7.54
C ARG A 923 -1.34 -31.72 6.21
N VAL A 924 -1.00 -30.43 6.23
CA VAL A 924 -0.56 -29.69 5.03
C VAL A 924 0.84 -30.15 4.58
N VAL A 925 1.73 -30.49 5.52
CA VAL A 925 3.08 -30.98 5.22
C VAL A 925 3.07 -32.41 4.64
N GLU A 926 2.15 -33.27 5.06
CA GLU A 926 2.02 -34.66 4.58
C GLU A 926 1.50 -34.81 3.15
N LYS A 927 0.84 -33.79 2.56
CA LYS A 927 0.36 -33.84 1.17
C LYS A 927 1.44 -33.53 0.11
N THR A 928 2.68 -33.31 0.51
CA THR A 928 3.79 -33.16 -0.43
C THR A 928 4.19 -34.53 -0.99
N HIS A 929 4.00 -34.74 -2.30
CA HIS A 929 4.58 -35.89 -3.01
C HIS A 929 6.08 -36.00 -2.68
N PRO A 930 6.61 -37.20 -2.37
CA PRO A 930 8.04 -37.36 -2.17
C PRO A 930 8.73 -37.13 -3.51
N LEU A 931 9.51 -36.04 -3.61
CA LEU A 931 10.48 -35.86 -4.68
C LEU A 931 11.51 -36.99 -4.60
N ASP A 932 11.71 -37.66 -5.73
CA ASP A 932 12.61 -38.79 -5.89
C ASP A 932 14.06 -38.36 -5.58
N LEU A 933 14.72 -39.09 -4.67
CA LEU A 933 16.04 -38.76 -4.09
C LEU A 933 17.21 -38.97 -5.08
N HIS A 934 16.93 -39.09 -6.38
CA HIS A 934 17.89 -39.49 -7.40
C HIS A 934 18.08 -38.52 -8.58
N ASP A 935 17.51 -37.32 -8.55
CA ASP A 935 17.84 -36.32 -9.58
C ASP A 935 19.21 -35.67 -9.34
N PRO A 936 20.13 -35.69 -10.33
CA PRO A 936 21.47 -35.16 -10.16
C PRO A 936 21.44 -33.63 -10.04
N LYS A 937 22.11 -33.11 -9.00
CA LYS A 937 22.34 -31.67 -8.79
C LYS A 937 22.92 -31.03 -10.07
N PRO A 938 22.36 -29.93 -10.60
CA PRO A 938 23.06 -29.11 -11.56
C PRO A 938 24.21 -28.40 -10.84
N GLU A 939 25.44 -28.64 -11.29
CA GLU A 939 26.61 -27.89 -10.85
C GLU A 939 26.53 -26.43 -11.31
N LYS A 940 26.69 -25.51 -10.36
CA LYS A 940 26.95 -24.06 -10.46
C LYS A 940 25.78 -23.17 -10.91
N TRP A 941 25.33 -22.32 -9.98
CA TRP A 941 25.05 -20.88 -10.18
C TRP A 941 25.54 -20.11 -8.95
#